data_AF-W0E3A9-F1
#
_entry.id   AF-W0E3A9-F1
#
_cell.length_a   1.000
_cell.length_b   1.000
_cell.length_c   1.000
_cell.angle_alpha   90.00
_cell.angle_beta   90.00
_cell.angle_gamma   90.00
#
_symmetry.space_group_name_H-M   'P 1'
#
loop_
_entity.id
_entity.type
_entity.pdbx_description
1 polymer ?
#
loop_
_entity_poly.entity_id
_entity_poly.type
_entity_poly.pdbx_seq_one_letter_code
_entity_poly.pdbx_strand_id
1 'polypeptide(L)'
;MNDAQILYETASGHYRDGRLDVAEPLYRAVLALDPSCIDALRDLASIAESRGDPGGGVHLLERALVVAPRDQACLISLVELLLRQGRRREAESTFGRLCASGCDDGVLAGLRERFGIRDVAACDTGGETEGVTLDDTARAPVRQVRELTGLVEDNRLEEALSKARLLCKKYPRDFFLWKAMGTVLYRSDDCRSALPAMQQALALNPKDPELLNTLGNILHDLGRLAQSQSCFSRAIALSPDYAEAHNSLGAVLKSLGRFDEAIASYRRALALKPDLSEAYSNIGIVYKDTGELDKARRYYEMALDKDPDNLNARNNLGGVLQDLGRHDEAIRCYSAAIQGRPEFAVAESNRLFTINYHPDRSAEEVYAAYRDYDRRHGEAARAHWRAHTNTRDAERRLRLGYVSPDFRSHAIRYMLEPLLEHHDRTRFELHAYAELTREDAQTARYRSLVDHWVPTRGLNDGELAARIRADGIDILVDLAGHTAGNRLGVFARKPAPVSVSAWVGYGYTTGLSAIDYFLADEVLVPEGSEGLFGERPWRLAAPGGVYRPSAGMGAVNALPALERGAVTFGTLTRGVRINHRTVRVWSEILDRVPGSRLVVNSKDFVSDAAQQALAERFAAHGIARERLEIGYHSPPWDVLRGMDIGLDCFPHNSGTTLMESLYMGVPFVTLADRPSVGRIGATILAGIGRDAWIAPDEAGYVERAVALAADLAGLAAIRAGLRGEMEASAWRDEPGGIARIEAAYRAMWRRWCERRACLGDMP
;
A
#
# COMPACT_ATOMS: atom_id res chain seq x y z
N MET A 1 -20.26 26.61 40.06
CA MET A 1 -19.13 25.70 39.76
C MET A 1 -19.47 24.97 38.48
N ASN A 2 -18.54 24.87 37.52
CA ASN A 2 -18.74 24.07 36.30
C ASN A 2 -18.76 22.58 36.67
N ASP A 3 -19.57 21.75 36.00
CA ASP A 3 -19.70 20.30 36.28
C ASP A 3 -18.34 19.58 36.24
N ALA A 4 -17.45 20.00 35.33
CA ALA A 4 -16.07 19.51 35.25
C ALA A 4 -15.23 19.81 36.52
N GLN A 5 -15.45 20.97 37.15
CA GLN A 5 -14.74 21.38 38.36
C GLN A 5 -15.16 20.52 39.57
N ILE A 6 -16.47 20.26 39.71
CA ILE A 6 -17.02 19.41 40.78
C ILE A 6 -16.51 17.98 40.62
N LEU A 7 -16.49 17.48 39.38
CA LEU A 7 -15.95 16.15 39.07
C LEU A 7 -14.46 16.06 39.37
N TYR A 8 -13.69 17.11 39.04
CA TYR A 8 -12.25 17.19 39.33
C TYR A 8 -11.99 17.18 40.84
N GLU A 9 -12.70 17.99 41.62
CA GLU A 9 -12.56 18.03 43.09
C GLU A 9 -12.89 16.68 43.74
N THR A 10 -13.92 15.99 43.21
CA THR A 10 -14.29 14.64 43.63
C THR A 10 -13.19 13.63 43.28
N ALA A 11 -12.67 13.66 42.05
CA ALA A 11 -11.58 12.80 41.60
C ALA A 11 -10.31 13.02 42.45
N SER A 12 -9.96 14.28 42.72
CA SER A 12 -8.83 14.67 43.55
C SER A 12 -8.98 14.24 45.02
N GLY A 13 -10.21 14.22 45.56
CA GLY A 13 -10.50 13.63 46.86
C GLY A 13 -10.17 12.14 46.91
N HIS A 14 -10.66 11.37 45.94
CA HIS A 14 -10.36 9.94 45.84
C HIS A 14 -8.87 9.65 45.58
N TYR A 15 -8.20 10.49 44.79
CA TYR A 15 -6.77 10.38 44.52
C TYR A 15 -5.95 10.56 45.81
N ARG A 16 -6.26 11.59 46.62
CA ARG A 16 -5.61 11.82 47.93
C ARG A 16 -5.86 10.71 48.94
N ASP A 17 -7.02 10.05 48.88
CA ASP A 17 -7.35 8.89 49.71
C ASP A 17 -6.68 7.58 49.22
N GLY A 18 -5.87 7.62 48.16
CA GLY A 18 -5.24 6.44 47.57
C GLY A 18 -6.20 5.51 46.80
N ARG A 19 -7.45 5.94 46.57
CA ARG A 19 -8.48 5.16 45.84
C ARG A 19 -8.33 5.36 44.34
N LEU A 20 -7.19 4.92 43.79
CA LEU A 20 -6.81 5.16 42.40
C LEU A 20 -7.79 4.55 41.38
N ASP A 21 -8.39 3.40 41.71
CA ASP A 21 -9.39 2.73 40.88
C ASP A 21 -10.68 3.55 40.68
N VAL A 22 -10.97 4.43 41.64
CA VAL A 22 -12.11 5.35 41.60
C VAL A 22 -11.71 6.70 40.99
N ALA A 23 -10.51 7.18 41.31
CA ALA A 23 -10.01 8.47 40.82
C ALA A 23 -9.79 8.48 39.30
N GLU A 24 -9.22 7.41 38.72
CA GLU A 24 -8.90 7.34 37.29
C GLU A 24 -10.11 7.53 36.36
N PRO A 25 -11.21 6.76 36.48
CA PRO A 25 -12.37 6.95 35.61
C PRO A 25 -13.01 8.33 35.79
N LEU A 26 -12.94 8.91 37.00
CA LEU A 26 -13.43 10.27 37.24
C LEU A 26 -12.56 11.33 36.55
N TYR A 27 -11.23 11.22 36.59
CA TYR A 27 -10.36 12.11 35.83
C TYR A 27 -10.55 11.96 34.31
N ARG A 28 -10.81 10.75 33.81
CA ARG A 28 -11.16 10.55 32.38
C ARG A 28 -12.48 11.21 32.02
N ALA A 29 -13.47 11.19 32.93
CA ALA A 29 -14.73 11.90 32.75
C ALA A 29 -14.55 13.43 32.81
N VAL A 30 -13.65 13.95 33.66
CA VAL A 30 -13.24 15.37 33.63
C VAL A 30 -12.70 15.72 32.25
N LEU A 31 -11.82 14.90 31.67
CA LEU A 31 -11.26 15.15 30.33
C LEU A 31 -12.24 14.98 29.18
N ALA A 32 -13.35 14.28 29.38
CA ALA A 32 -14.43 14.23 28.40
C ALA A 32 -15.23 15.54 28.36
N LEU A 33 -15.34 16.23 29.50
CA LEU A 33 -16.04 17.51 29.64
C LEU A 33 -15.13 18.71 29.36
N ASP A 34 -13.88 18.65 29.81
CA ASP A 34 -12.83 19.62 29.55
C ASP A 34 -11.52 18.91 29.16
N PRO A 35 -11.32 18.67 27.84
CA PRO A 35 -10.09 18.05 27.34
C PRO A 35 -8.81 18.84 27.63
N SER A 36 -8.92 20.09 28.07
CA SER A 36 -7.81 21.00 28.36
C SER A 36 -7.45 21.08 29.85
N CYS A 37 -8.11 20.31 30.73
CA CYS A 37 -7.82 20.29 32.16
C CYS A 37 -6.42 19.70 32.44
N ILE A 38 -5.45 20.60 32.67
CA ILE A 38 -4.03 20.27 32.90
C ILE A 38 -3.86 19.41 34.15
N ASP A 39 -4.55 19.76 35.24
CA ASP A 39 -4.43 19.04 36.50
C ASP A 39 -4.94 17.60 36.38
N ALA A 40 -6.05 17.35 35.67
CA ALA A 40 -6.54 16.00 35.43
C ALA A 40 -5.57 15.16 34.56
N LEU A 41 -4.90 15.77 33.57
CA LEU A 41 -3.88 15.10 32.77
C LEU A 41 -2.65 14.73 33.61
N ARG A 42 -2.19 15.63 34.50
CA ARG A 42 -1.05 15.40 35.39
C ARG A 42 -1.35 14.32 36.45
N ASP A 43 -2.54 14.36 37.05
CA ASP A 43 -2.95 13.38 38.06
C ASP A 43 -3.12 11.98 37.42
N LEU A 44 -3.69 11.90 36.21
CA LEU A 44 -3.74 10.65 35.43
C LEU A 44 -2.36 10.13 35.05
N ALA A 45 -1.41 11.01 34.73
CA ALA A 45 -0.04 10.59 34.44
C ALA A 45 0.62 9.94 35.67
N SER A 46 0.35 10.48 36.85
CA SER A 46 0.84 9.94 38.12
C SER A 46 0.17 8.58 38.46
N ILE A 47 -1.12 8.42 38.14
CA ILE A 47 -1.82 7.12 38.26
C ILE A 47 -1.21 6.09 37.30
N ALA A 48 -0.99 6.45 36.03
CA ALA A 48 -0.40 5.56 35.04
C ALA A 48 1.00 5.08 35.47
N GLU A 49 1.83 5.97 36.01
CA GLU A 49 3.12 5.62 36.58
C GLU A 49 2.98 4.62 37.74
N SER A 50 2.07 4.85 38.68
CA SER A 50 1.84 3.96 39.83
C SER A 50 1.37 2.54 39.44
N ARG A 51 0.79 2.40 38.24
CA ARG A 51 0.30 1.12 37.68
C ARG A 51 1.30 0.43 36.75
N GLY A 52 2.53 0.96 36.64
CA GLY A 52 3.57 0.38 35.79
C GLY A 52 3.41 0.73 34.29
N ASP A 53 2.66 1.77 33.95
CA ASP A 53 2.57 2.34 32.60
C ASP A 53 3.23 3.74 32.53
N PRO A 54 4.58 3.81 32.61
CA PRO A 54 5.28 5.08 32.55
C PRO A 54 5.24 5.67 31.12
N GLY A 55 5.00 4.85 30.09
CA GLY A 55 4.82 5.31 28.70
C GLY A 55 3.52 6.10 28.53
N GLY A 56 2.41 5.59 29.07
CA GLY A 56 1.14 6.31 29.15
C GLY A 56 1.25 7.60 29.98
N GLY A 57 2.01 7.58 31.06
CA GLY A 57 2.31 8.78 31.86
C GLY A 57 3.01 9.89 31.06
N VAL A 58 4.01 9.54 30.24
CA VAL A 58 4.70 10.51 29.36
C VAL A 58 3.72 11.11 28.35
N HIS A 59 2.90 10.26 27.71
CA HIS A 59 1.91 10.73 26.74
C HIS A 59 0.90 11.73 27.34
N LEU A 60 0.45 11.48 28.57
CA LEU A 60 -0.47 12.36 29.29
C LEU A 60 0.17 13.71 29.66
N LEU A 61 1.43 13.72 30.10
CA LEU A 61 2.17 14.96 30.38
C LEU A 61 2.50 15.75 29.12
N GLU A 62 2.82 15.09 28.01
CA GLU A 62 3.01 15.74 26.71
C GLU A 62 1.72 16.41 26.22
N ARG A 63 0.57 15.74 26.39
CA ARG A 63 -0.75 16.35 26.11
C ARG A 63 -1.01 17.58 26.98
N ALA A 64 -0.67 17.54 28.27
CA ALA A 64 -0.81 18.71 29.15
C ALA A 64 0.06 19.89 28.68
N LEU A 65 1.27 19.62 28.22
CA LEU A 65 2.20 20.64 27.70
C LEU A 65 1.85 21.16 26.30
N VAL A 66 0.95 20.51 25.56
CA VAL A 66 0.35 21.10 24.35
C VAL A 66 -0.62 22.23 24.75
N VAL A 67 -1.33 22.08 25.86
CA VAL A 67 -2.29 23.06 26.37
C VAL A 67 -1.56 24.22 27.07
N ALA A 68 -0.60 23.91 27.96
CA ALA A 68 0.21 24.90 28.65
C ALA A 68 1.71 24.60 28.51
N PRO A 69 2.37 25.10 27.45
CA PRO A 69 3.77 24.76 27.14
C PRO A 69 4.82 25.17 28.17
N ARG A 70 4.45 26.08 29.09
CA ARG A 70 5.31 26.62 30.15
C ARG A 70 4.86 26.20 31.56
N ASP A 71 3.93 25.24 31.67
CA ASP A 71 3.52 24.74 32.99
C ASP A 71 4.70 24.06 33.68
N GLN A 72 5.18 24.66 34.76
CA GLN A 72 6.39 24.21 35.45
C GLN A 72 6.20 22.85 36.11
N ALA A 73 5.00 22.58 36.66
CA ALA A 73 4.71 21.31 37.33
C ALA A 73 4.73 20.14 36.33
N CYS A 74 4.11 20.29 35.15
CA CYS A 74 4.15 19.28 34.10
C CYS A 74 5.57 19.09 33.53
N LEU A 75 6.34 20.17 33.36
CA LEU A 75 7.73 20.08 32.90
C LEU A 75 8.61 19.32 33.92
N ILE A 76 8.45 19.58 35.21
CA ILE A 76 9.16 18.86 36.28
C ILE A 76 8.78 17.38 36.28
N SER A 77 7.49 17.04 36.32
CA SER A 77 7.03 15.65 36.30
C SER A 77 7.50 14.89 35.06
N LEU A 78 7.54 15.55 33.90
CA LEU A 78 8.00 14.93 32.67
C LEU A 78 9.51 14.67 32.69
N VAL A 79 10.31 15.62 33.19
CA VAL A 79 11.75 15.41 33.38
C VAL A 79 12.02 14.21 34.29
N GLU A 80 11.34 14.13 35.43
CA GLU A 80 11.53 13.02 36.38
C GLU A 80 11.12 11.67 35.77
N LEU A 81 9.99 11.62 35.08
CA LEU A 81 9.47 10.38 34.48
C LEU A 81 10.37 9.89 33.33
N LEU A 82 10.87 10.80 32.48
CA LEU A 82 11.81 10.47 31.41
C LEU A 82 13.14 9.94 31.96
N LEU A 83 13.61 10.48 33.08
CA LEU A 83 14.82 9.99 33.75
C LEU A 83 14.63 8.58 34.31
N ARG A 84 13.50 8.30 34.98
CA ARG A 84 13.20 6.95 35.49
C ARG A 84 13.13 5.91 34.36
N GLN A 85 12.77 6.34 33.15
CA GLN A 85 12.76 5.49 31.95
C GLN A 85 14.10 5.42 31.19
N GLY A 86 15.16 6.08 31.67
CA GLY A 86 16.45 6.12 30.98
C GLY A 86 16.48 6.97 29.69
N ARG A 87 15.44 7.77 29.43
CA ARG A 87 15.29 8.63 28.23
C ARG A 87 16.04 9.97 28.39
N ARG A 88 17.36 9.87 28.60
CA ARG A 88 18.22 11.00 29.03
C ARG A 88 18.18 12.23 28.11
N ARG A 89 18.29 12.03 26.78
CA ARG A 89 18.27 13.14 25.80
C ARG A 89 16.95 13.93 25.82
N GLU A 90 15.84 13.25 26.06
CA GLU A 90 14.52 13.86 26.09
C GLU A 90 14.30 14.60 27.41
N ALA A 91 14.82 14.04 28.51
CA ALA A 91 14.87 14.73 29.80
C ALA A 91 15.71 16.01 29.72
N GLU A 92 16.86 16.00 29.04
CA GLU A 92 17.72 17.18 28.84
C GLU A 92 17.01 18.28 28.02
N SER A 93 16.33 17.90 26.93
CA SER A 93 15.51 18.82 26.12
C SER A 93 14.37 19.44 26.95
N THR A 94 13.68 18.63 27.74
CA THR A 94 12.58 19.09 28.61
C THR A 94 13.10 19.97 29.75
N PHE A 95 14.26 19.66 30.31
CA PHE A 95 14.93 20.48 31.31
C PHE A 95 15.33 21.86 30.75
N GLY A 96 15.79 21.94 29.51
CA GLY A 96 16.04 23.23 28.84
C GLY A 96 14.77 24.09 28.73
N ARG A 97 13.61 23.47 28.48
CA ARG A 97 12.31 24.16 28.49
C ARG A 97 11.90 24.61 29.88
N LEU A 98 12.21 23.83 30.91
CA LEU A 98 12.00 24.20 32.31
C LEU A 98 12.85 25.41 32.70
N CYS A 99 14.15 25.44 32.34
CA CYS A 99 14.98 26.63 32.55
C CYS A 99 14.41 27.88 31.86
N ALA A 100 13.91 27.74 30.63
CA ALA A 100 13.31 28.83 29.88
C ALA A 100 11.95 29.32 30.42
N SER A 101 11.31 28.57 31.34
CA SER A 101 10.04 28.93 31.98
C SER A 101 10.18 29.83 33.22
N GLY A 102 11.41 30.15 33.64
CA GLY A 102 11.67 30.96 34.84
C GLY A 102 11.40 30.21 36.15
N CYS A 103 11.69 28.91 36.18
CA CYS A 103 11.54 28.08 37.38
C CYS A 103 12.61 28.44 38.44
N ASP A 104 12.27 28.26 39.72
CA ASP A 104 13.14 28.57 40.87
C ASP A 104 14.48 27.82 40.81
N ASP A 105 15.58 28.54 41.08
CA ASP A 105 16.94 28.01 41.00
C ASP A 105 17.20 26.86 42.00
N GLY A 106 16.49 26.82 43.13
CA GLY A 106 16.57 25.72 44.10
C GLY A 106 15.97 24.41 43.56
N VAL A 107 14.87 24.50 42.82
CA VAL A 107 14.25 23.35 42.15
C VAL A 107 15.13 22.85 40.99
N LEU A 108 15.72 23.77 40.23
CA LEU A 108 16.67 23.44 39.16
C LEU A 108 17.95 22.80 39.71
N ALA A 109 18.47 23.29 40.84
CA ALA A 109 19.64 22.71 41.51
C ALA A 109 19.37 21.29 42.02
N GLY A 110 18.21 21.06 42.66
CA GLY A 110 17.81 19.72 43.14
C GLY A 110 17.59 18.70 42.03
N LEU A 111 17.13 19.15 40.84
CA LEU A 111 17.06 18.29 39.66
C LEU A 111 18.45 18.04 39.08
N ARG A 112 19.33 19.06 38.96
CA ARG A 112 20.72 18.92 38.47
C ARG A 112 21.55 17.93 39.28
N GLU A 113 21.41 17.94 40.60
CA GLU A 113 22.11 17.02 41.51
C GLU A 113 21.67 15.57 41.28
N ARG A 114 20.36 15.32 41.16
CA ARG A 114 19.81 13.98 40.82
C ARG A 114 20.20 13.52 39.40
N PHE A 115 20.55 14.46 38.53
CA PHE A 115 20.90 14.26 37.12
C PHE A 115 22.37 13.88 36.88
N GLY A 116 23.28 14.23 37.79
CA GLY A 116 24.72 14.19 37.51
C GLY A 116 25.11 15.00 36.26
N ILE A 117 24.38 16.09 35.95
CA ILE A 117 24.76 17.01 34.87
C ILE A 117 25.91 17.87 35.38
N ARG A 118 27.11 17.72 34.81
CA ARG A 118 28.18 18.72 34.96
C ARG A 118 27.82 19.95 34.12
N ASP A 119 27.99 21.13 34.69
CA ASP A 119 27.89 22.40 33.98
C ASP A 119 28.67 22.33 32.65
N VAL A 120 28.01 22.69 31.56
CA VAL A 120 28.67 22.94 30.28
C VAL A 120 29.35 24.30 30.40
N ALA A 121 30.48 24.32 31.09
CA ALA A 121 31.40 25.45 31.10
C ALA A 121 32.29 25.36 29.85
N ALA A 122 32.19 26.42 29.02
CA ALA A 122 33.19 26.98 28.13
C ALA A 122 34.36 26.06 27.68
N CYS A 123 34.33 25.65 26.40
CA CYS A 123 35.49 25.07 25.71
C CYS A 123 35.76 25.83 24.40
N ASP A 124 36.89 26.55 24.39
CA ASP A 124 37.76 26.90 23.26
C ASP A 124 37.16 27.39 21.93
N THR A 125 37.09 28.71 21.79
CA THR A 125 37.31 29.40 20.52
C THR A 125 38.80 29.76 20.40
N GLY A 126 39.59 28.82 19.89
CA GLY A 126 40.98 29.03 19.48
C GLY A 126 41.18 28.45 18.08
N GLY A 127 40.72 29.16 17.06
CA GLY A 127 40.84 28.76 15.67
C GLY A 127 40.31 29.87 14.76
N GLU A 128 41.24 30.56 14.10
CA GLU A 128 41.01 31.68 13.20
C GLU A 128 40.00 31.31 12.10
N THR A 129 38.84 31.98 12.11
CA THR A 129 38.00 32.13 10.93
C THR A 129 37.50 33.56 10.88
N GLU A 130 37.76 34.21 9.74
CA GLU A 130 37.34 35.55 9.36
C GLU A 130 35.94 35.91 9.88
N GLY A 131 35.87 37.02 10.62
CA GLY A 131 34.65 37.53 11.20
C GLY A 131 33.64 37.92 10.13
N VAL A 132 32.64 37.07 9.92
CA VAL A 132 31.33 37.51 9.43
C VAL A 132 30.50 37.83 10.66
N THR A 133 30.39 39.12 10.98
CA THR A 133 29.39 39.63 11.92
C THR A 133 28.00 39.21 11.40
N LEU A 134 27.38 38.24 12.07
CA LEU A 134 25.99 37.86 11.84
C LEU A 134 25.11 38.93 12.49
N ASP A 135 24.64 39.87 11.67
CA ASP A 135 23.62 40.84 12.06
C ASP A 135 22.30 40.10 12.31
N ASP A 136 21.84 40.19 13.55
CA ASP A 136 20.71 39.45 14.13
C ASP A 136 19.33 39.87 13.55
N THR A 137 19.35 40.80 12.59
CA THR A 137 18.20 41.33 11.85
C THR A 137 18.34 41.24 10.32
N ALA A 138 19.46 40.72 9.80
CA ALA A 138 19.75 40.74 8.38
C ALA A 138 18.86 39.78 7.57
N ARG A 139 18.13 40.34 6.59
CA ARG A 139 17.49 39.58 5.50
C ARG A 139 18.50 39.30 4.40
N ALA A 140 18.28 38.22 3.64
CA ALA A 140 19.14 37.94 2.51
C ALA A 140 19.05 39.04 1.44
N PRO A 141 20.17 39.41 0.80
CA PRO A 141 20.17 40.39 -0.28
C PRO A 141 19.20 39.97 -1.41
N VAL A 142 18.38 40.92 -1.89
CA VAL A 142 17.35 40.69 -2.93
C VAL A 142 17.91 39.98 -4.17
N ARG A 143 19.16 40.28 -4.55
CA ARG A 143 19.84 39.58 -5.67
C ARG A 143 19.99 38.08 -5.41
N GLN A 144 20.40 37.68 -4.21
CA GLN A 144 20.59 36.26 -3.86
C GLN A 144 19.25 35.54 -3.75
N VAL A 145 18.22 36.22 -3.25
CA VAL A 145 16.85 35.71 -3.20
C VAL A 145 16.30 35.48 -4.62
N ARG A 146 16.42 36.47 -5.53
CA ARG A 146 15.98 36.32 -6.92
C ARG A 146 16.71 35.20 -7.66
N GLU A 147 18.00 35.06 -7.41
CA GLU A 147 18.78 34.00 -8.04
C GLU A 147 18.38 32.62 -7.53
N LEU A 148 18.07 32.48 -6.24
CA LEU A 148 17.48 31.26 -5.71
C LEU A 148 16.11 30.98 -6.35
N THR A 149 15.23 31.98 -6.43
CA THR A 149 13.92 31.83 -7.08
C THR A 149 14.06 31.40 -8.54
N GLY A 150 14.97 32.02 -9.30
CA GLY A 150 15.26 31.63 -10.69
C GLY A 150 15.72 30.19 -10.82
N LEU A 151 16.59 29.70 -9.93
CA LEU A 151 17.00 28.28 -9.92
C LEU A 151 15.81 27.33 -9.67
N VAL A 152 14.85 27.74 -8.84
CA VAL A 152 13.62 26.97 -8.55
C VAL A 152 12.66 26.99 -9.74
N GLU A 153 12.53 28.14 -10.41
CA GLU A 153 11.72 28.31 -11.63
C GLU A 153 12.30 27.50 -12.80
N ASP A 154 13.62 27.51 -12.98
CA ASP A 154 14.36 26.73 -13.97
C ASP A 154 14.43 25.22 -13.65
N ASN A 155 13.81 24.78 -12.54
CA ASN A 155 13.80 23.40 -12.05
C ASN A 155 15.20 22.82 -11.77
N ARG A 156 16.20 23.66 -11.48
CA ARG A 156 17.56 23.26 -11.10
C ARG A 156 17.65 22.98 -9.60
N LEU A 157 16.93 21.95 -9.15
CA LEU A 157 16.64 21.70 -7.73
C LEU A 157 17.88 21.46 -6.87
N GLU A 158 18.89 20.74 -7.35
CA GLU A 158 20.12 20.48 -6.57
C GLU A 158 20.92 21.75 -6.29
N GLU A 159 21.04 22.61 -7.29
CA GLU A 159 21.73 23.90 -7.17
C GLU A 159 20.93 24.86 -6.28
N ALA A 160 19.61 24.90 -6.49
CA ALA A 160 18.69 25.65 -5.63
C ALA A 160 18.80 25.20 -4.17
N LEU A 161 18.86 23.89 -3.91
CA LEU A 161 18.97 23.33 -2.56
C LEU A 161 20.30 23.67 -1.90
N SER A 162 21.40 23.50 -2.64
CA SER A 162 22.75 23.83 -2.17
C SER A 162 22.84 25.30 -1.76
N LYS A 163 22.26 26.18 -2.59
CA LYS A 163 22.20 27.61 -2.33
C LYS A 163 21.27 27.96 -1.17
N ALA A 164 20.09 27.36 -1.12
CA ALA A 164 19.12 27.59 -0.05
C ALA A 164 19.71 27.21 1.33
N ARG A 165 20.43 26.08 1.42
CA ARG A 165 21.14 25.66 2.65
C ARG A 165 22.19 26.68 3.09
N LEU A 166 23.00 27.17 2.14
CA LEU A 166 24.01 28.20 2.42
C LEU A 166 23.37 29.50 2.93
N LEU A 167 22.31 29.95 2.27
CA LEU A 167 21.61 31.18 2.62
C LEU A 167 20.87 31.07 3.95
N CYS A 168 20.20 29.95 4.25
CA CYS A 168 19.56 29.73 5.55
C CYS A 168 20.58 29.73 6.71
N LYS A 169 21.80 29.21 6.49
CA LYS A 169 22.88 29.26 7.49
C LYS A 169 23.36 30.70 7.74
N LYS A 170 23.41 31.52 6.70
CA LYS A 170 23.87 32.92 6.79
C LYS A 170 22.79 33.88 7.31
N TYR A 171 21.52 33.58 7.02
CA TYR A 171 20.36 34.42 7.35
C TYR A 171 19.25 33.60 8.02
N PRO A 172 19.47 33.10 9.26
CA PRO A 172 18.59 32.11 9.89
C PRO A 172 17.21 32.64 10.29
N ARG A 173 17.01 33.96 10.33
CA ARG A 173 15.71 34.61 10.63
C ARG A 173 14.90 35.00 9.39
N ASP A 174 15.41 34.73 8.19
CA ASP A 174 14.70 35.04 6.95
C ASP A 174 13.72 33.90 6.59
N PHE A 175 12.43 34.11 6.86
CA PHE A 175 11.41 33.09 6.63
C PHE A 175 11.31 32.66 5.15
N PHE A 176 11.60 33.56 4.20
CA PHE A 176 11.50 33.26 2.78
C PHE A 176 12.52 32.20 2.37
N LEU A 177 13.73 32.25 2.92
CA LEU A 177 14.77 31.28 2.63
C LEU A 177 14.39 29.89 3.14
N TRP A 178 13.82 29.80 4.34
CA TRP A 178 13.32 28.54 4.90
C TRP A 178 12.14 28.00 4.09
N LYS A 179 11.19 28.87 3.66
CA LYS A 179 10.09 28.51 2.76
C LYS A 179 10.63 27.99 1.43
N ALA A 180 11.57 28.69 0.80
CA ALA A 180 12.19 28.27 -0.45
C ALA A 180 12.92 26.92 -0.29
N MET A 181 13.72 26.74 0.77
CA MET A 181 14.41 25.48 1.05
C MET A 181 13.43 24.32 1.24
N GLY A 182 12.39 24.49 2.04
CA GLY A 182 11.39 23.46 2.25
C GLY A 182 10.62 23.13 0.97
N THR A 183 10.33 24.11 0.12
CA THR A 183 9.66 23.88 -1.18
C THR A 183 10.57 23.11 -2.13
N VAL A 184 11.87 23.44 -2.18
CA VAL A 184 12.83 22.70 -3.01
C VAL A 184 12.99 21.26 -2.52
N LEU A 185 13.12 21.05 -1.21
CA LEU A 185 13.18 19.72 -0.61
C LEU A 185 11.92 18.92 -0.92
N TYR A 186 10.74 19.53 -0.80
CA TYR A 186 9.47 18.90 -1.11
C TYR A 186 9.34 18.56 -2.61
N ARG A 187 9.73 19.48 -3.52
CA ARG A 187 9.79 19.21 -4.97
C ARG A 187 10.81 18.13 -5.35
N SER A 188 11.77 17.85 -4.47
CA SER A 188 12.74 16.77 -4.62
C SER A 188 12.28 15.47 -3.94
N ASP A 189 11.01 15.38 -3.54
CA ASP A 189 10.38 14.25 -2.82
C ASP A 189 11.01 13.94 -1.44
N ASP A 190 11.84 14.83 -0.90
CA ASP A 190 12.40 14.72 0.45
C ASP A 190 11.49 15.38 1.48
N CYS A 191 10.30 14.80 1.67
CA CYS A 191 9.30 15.27 2.64
C CYS A 191 9.85 15.30 4.08
N ARG A 192 10.78 14.39 4.42
CA ARG A 192 11.35 14.28 5.76
C ARG A 192 12.24 15.47 6.09
N SER A 193 13.12 15.88 5.18
CA SER A 193 13.94 17.08 5.36
C SER A 193 13.15 18.37 5.11
N ALA A 194 12.11 18.34 4.26
CA ALA A 194 11.27 19.50 4.00
C ALA A 194 10.47 19.94 5.24
N LEU A 195 9.99 18.98 6.04
CA LEU A 195 9.17 19.25 7.22
C LEU A 195 9.82 20.24 8.23
N PRO A 196 11.04 20.01 8.75
CA PRO A 196 11.66 20.93 9.70
C PRO A 196 11.94 22.31 9.08
N ALA A 197 12.29 22.38 7.78
CA ALA A 197 12.48 23.65 7.09
C ALA A 197 11.17 24.47 7.02
N MET A 198 10.06 23.80 6.71
CA MET A 198 8.73 24.43 6.65
C MET A 198 8.21 24.84 8.02
N GLN A 199 8.47 24.04 9.06
CA GLN A 199 8.13 24.39 10.44
C GLN A 199 8.90 25.64 10.91
N GLN A 200 10.18 25.74 10.55
CA GLN A 200 10.99 26.92 10.86
C GLN A 200 10.47 28.17 10.13
N ALA A 201 10.13 28.05 8.84
CA ALA A 201 9.49 29.14 8.09
C ALA A 201 8.19 29.59 8.76
N LEU A 202 7.37 28.64 9.24
CA LEU A 202 6.07 28.94 9.85
C LEU A 202 6.22 29.58 11.24
N ALA A 203 7.25 29.19 12.00
CA ALA A 203 7.58 29.83 13.27
C ALA A 203 7.96 31.30 13.08
N LEU A 204 8.65 31.63 11.98
CA LEU A 204 9.06 32.98 11.62
C LEU A 204 7.91 33.80 10.99
N ASN A 205 6.98 33.16 10.28
CA ASN A 205 5.80 33.80 9.69
C ASN A 205 4.53 32.93 9.83
N PRO A 206 3.77 33.06 10.94
CA PRO A 206 2.65 32.17 11.26
C PRO A 206 1.35 32.44 10.48
N LYS A 207 1.30 33.51 9.67
CA LYS A 207 0.10 33.97 8.95
C LYS A 207 0.25 33.87 7.41
N ASP A 208 1.13 33.01 6.92
CA ASP A 208 1.29 32.74 5.48
C ASP A 208 0.41 31.53 5.06
N PRO A 209 -0.67 31.74 4.29
CA PRO A 209 -1.57 30.66 3.87
C PRO A 209 -0.91 29.69 2.89
N GLU A 210 -0.02 30.15 1.99
CA GLU A 210 0.70 29.29 1.05
C GLU A 210 1.65 28.36 1.79
N LEU A 211 2.34 28.90 2.81
CA LEU A 211 3.24 28.12 3.66
C LEU A 211 2.48 27.03 4.43
N LEU A 212 1.32 27.36 4.98
CA LEU A 212 0.44 26.39 5.63
C LEU A 212 -0.06 25.32 4.64
N ASN A 213 -0.35 25.70 3.40
CA ASN A 213 -0.75 24.76 2.35
C ASN A 213 0.40 23.78 2.00
N THR A 214 1.61 24.29 1.76
CA THR A 214 2.79 23.43 1.48
C THR A 214 3.14 22.53 2.66
N LEU A 215 3.11 23.05 3.90
CA LEU A 215 3.31 22.24 5.10
C LEU A 215 2.21 21.17 5.25
N GLY A 216 0.97 21.53 4.96
CA GLY A 216 -0.17 20.60 4.94
C GLY A 216 0.05 19.44 3.98
N ASN A 217 0.54 19.71 2.77
CA ASN A 217 0.87 18.69 1.77
C ASN A 217 2.01 17.78 2.24
N ILE A 218 3.10 18.33 2.77
CA ILE A 218 4.22 17.54 3.34
C ILE A 218 3.71 16.62 4.47
N LEU A 219 2.85 17.14 5.35
CA LEU A 219 2.28 16.35 6.43
C LEU A 219 1.32 15.26 5.91
N HIS A 220 0.60 15.52 4.82
CA HIS A 220 -0.24 14.53 4.15
C HIS A 220 0.60 13.36 3.65
N ASP A 221 1.68 13.66 2.92
CA ASP A 221 2.57 12.65 2.35
C ASP A 221 3.30 11.85 3.44
N LEU A 222 3.63 12.48 4.56
CA LEU A 222 4.18 11.80 5.74
C LEU A 222 3.13 10.99 6.53
N GLY A 223 1.86 10.95 6.10
CA GLY A 223 0.78 10.23 6.76
C GLY A 223 0.24 10.89 8.03
N ARG A 224 0.66 12.13 8.33
CA ARG A 224 0.26 12.90 9.52
C ARG A 224 -1.04 13.67 9.27
N LEU A 225 -2.11 12.92 8.96
CA LEU A 225 -3.37 13.44 8.42
C LEU A 225 -4.04 14.51 9.31
N ALA A 226 -4.04 14.34 10.63
CA ALA A 226 -4.66 15.32 11.56
C ALA A 226 -3.92 16.67 11.55
N GLN A 227 -2.59 16.65 11.51
CA GLN A 227 -1.78 17.87 11.43
C GLN A 227 -1.93 18.53 10.06
N SER A 228 -1.98 17.72 9.00
CA SER A 228 -2.25 18.18 7.63
C SER A 228 -3.60 18.91 7.54
N GLN A 229 -4.68 18.31 8.06
CA GLN A 229 -6.01 18.93 8.11
C GLN A 229 -5.97 20.28 8.84
N SER A 230 -5.31 20.34 10.01
CA SER A 230 -5.17 21.59 10.77
C SER A 230 -4.48 22.69 9.97
N CYS A 231 -3.44 22.37 9.21
CA CYS A 231 -2.74 23.33 8.35
C CYS A 231 -3.66 23.89 7.26
N PHE A 232 -4.40 23.03 6.54
CA PHE A 232 -5.33 23.50 5.51
C PHE A 232 -6.49 24.31 6.08
N SER A 233 -7.06 23.90 7.21
CA SER A 233 -8.12 24.67 7.87
C SER A 233 -7.62 26.06 8.30
N ARG A 234 -6.38 26.18 8.77
CA ARG A 234 -5.75 27.48 9.08
C ARG A 234 -5.49 28.31 7.81
N ALA A 235 -5.03 27.68 6.74
CA ALA A 235 -4.83 28.35 5.45
C ALA A 235 -6.15 28.95 4.92
N ILE A 236 -7.24 28.17 4.98
CA ILE A 236 -8.60 28.60 4.58
C ILE A 236 -9.14 29.68 5.52
N ALA A 237 -8.87 29.61 6.82
CA ALA A 237 -9.29 30.66 7.75
C ALA A 237 -8.59 32.00 7.49
N LEU A 238 -7.33 31.97 7.02
CA LEU A 238 -6.58 33.16 6.63
C LEU A 238 -7.00 33.67 5.23
N SER A 239 -7.30 32.76 4.30
CA SER A 239 -7.71 33.09 2.92
C SER A 239 -8.86 32.17 2.49
N PRO A 240 -10.13 32.56 2.73
CA PRO A 240 -11.30 31.72 2.41
C PRO A 240 -11.51 31.40 0.93
N ASP A 241 -10.89 32.18 0.05
CA ASP A 241 -10.88 32.10 -1.40
C ASP A 241 -9.70 31.28 -1.97
N TYR A 242 -8.88 30.66 -1.12
CA TYR A 242 -7.74 29.87 -1.55
C TYR A 242 -8.17 28.49 -2.08
N ALA A 243 -8.48 28.42 -3.37
CA ALA A 243 -9.01 27.23 -4.03
C ALA A 243 -8.13 25.97 -3.85
N GLU A 244 -6.80 26.11 -3.97
CA GLU A 244 -5.85 25.02 -3.81
C GLU A 244 -5.85 24.44 -2.39
N ALA A 245 -6.09 25.27 -1.35
CA ALA A 245 -6.21 24.79 0.02
C ALA A 245 -7.51 24.01 0.26
N HIS A 246 -8.63 24.42 -0.38
CA HIS A 246 -9.88 23.63 -0.37
C HIS A 246 -9.72 22.29 -1.09
N ASN A 247 -9.01 22.26 -2.23
CA ASN A 247 -8.68 21.02 -2.93
C ASN A 247 -7.82 20.09 -2.06
N SER A 248 -6.76 20.63 -1.45
CA SER A 248 -5.84 19.85 -0.61
C SER A 248 -6.52 19.36 0.69
N LEU A 249 -7.41 20.16 1.29
CA LEU A 249 -8.25 19.72 2.41
C LEU A 249 -9.15 18.56 2.00
N GLY A 250 -9.76 18.61 0.81
CA GLY A 250 -10.55 17.51 0.26
C GLY A 250 -9.76 16.21 0.19
N ALA A 251 -8.49 16.26 -0.24
CA ALA A 251 -7.62 15.09 -0.32
C ALA A 251 -7.33 14.48 1.07
N VAL A 252 -7.12 15.32 2.08
CA VAL A 252 -6.96 14.85 3.47
C VAL A 252 -8.24 14.22 4.01
N LEU A 253 -9.40 14.87 3.82
CA LEU A 253 -10.69 14.35 4.27
C LEU A 253 -11.01 13.01 3.63
N LYS A 254 -10.67 12.85 2.34
CA LYS A 254 -10.73 11.58 1.61
C LYS A 254 -9.85 10.51 2.27
N SER A 255 -8.59 10.83 2.59
CA SER A 255 -7.69 9.90 3.29
C SER A 255 -8.15 9.56 4.72
N LEU A 256 -8.97 10.41 5.33
CA LEU A 256 -9.64 10.15 6.62
C LEU A 256 -10.98 9.39 6.47
N GLY A 257 -11.42 9.06 5.25
CA GLY A 257 -12.69 8.38 4.98
C GLY A 257 -13.94 9.28 5.05
N ARG A 258 -13.77 10.59 5.16
CA ARG A 258 -14.86 11.60 5.25
C ARG A 258 -15.25 12.06 3.85
N PHE A 259 -15.85 11.15 3.06
CA PHE A 259 -16.06 11.33 1.62
C PHE A 259 -16.99 12.50 1.26
N ASP A 260 -18.09 12.68 1.99
CA ASP A 260 -19.03 13.78 1.71
C ASP A 260 -18.39 15.15 1.93
N GLU A 261 -17.61 15.29 3.00
CA GLU A 261 -16.88 16.52 3.31
C GLU A 261 -15.73 16.77 2.34
N ALA A 262 -15.09 15.70 1.85
CA ALA A 262 -14.11 15.79 0.78
C ALA A 262 -14.74 16.36 -0.50
N ILE A 263 -15.88 15.81 -0.94
CA ILE A 263 -16.63 16.30 -2.10
C ILE A 263 -17.06 17.76 -1.91
N ALA A 264 -17.54 18.13 -0.72
CA ALA A 264 -17.92 19.50 -0.43
C ALA A 264 -16.72 20.47 -0.55
N SER A 265 -15.55 20.06 -0.05
CA SER A 265 -14.31 20.84 -0.15
C SER A 265 -13.85 21.01 -1.60
N TYR A 266 -13.86 19.92 -2.40
CA TYR A 266 -13.54 20.01 -3.83
C TYR A 266 -14.54 20.89 -4.60
N ARG A 267 -15.84 20.78 -4.32
CA ARG A 267 -16.86 21.65 -4.92
C ARG A 267 -16.64 23.12 -4.55
N ARG A 268 -16.17 23.41 -3.33
CA ARG A 268 -15.80 24.77 -2.94
C ARG A 268 -14.58 25.26 -3.73
N ALA A 269 -13.56 24.42 -3.92
CA ALA A 269 -12.43 24.74 -4.79
C ALA A 269 -12.90 25.05 -6.22
N LEU A 270 -13.80 24.24 -6.78
CA LEU A 270 -14.37 24.46 -8.13
C LEU A 270 -15.26 25.70 -8.24
N ALA A 271 -15.95 26.08 -7.17
CA ALA A 271 -16.74 27.32 -7.15
C ALA A 271 -15.83 28.57 -7.17
N LEU A 272 -14.62 28.47 -6.61
CA LEU A 272 -13.61 29.53 -6.63
C LEU A 272 -12.82 29.52 -7.95
N LYS A 273 -12.52 28.33 -8.48
CA LYS A 273 -11.71 28.10 -9.68
C LYS A 273 -12.32 27.00 -10.56
N PRO A 274 -13.24 27.33 -11.48
CA PRO A 274 -13.99 26.35 -12.28
C PRO A 274 -13.17 25.55 -13.30
N ASP A 275 -11.95 25.98 -13.61
CA ASP A 275 -11.01 25.33 -14.52
C ASP A 275 -10.00 24.42 -13.80
N LEU A 276 -10.13 24.24 -12.48
CA LEU A 276 -9.24 23.37 -11.68
C LEU A 276 -9.50 21.88 -11.98
N SER A 277 -8.89 21.38 -13.06
CA SER A 277 -8.97 19.98 -13.51
C SER A 277 -8.68 18.96 -12.40
N GLU A 278 -7.70 19.26 -11.54
CA GLU A 278 -7.33 18.39 -10.42
C GLU A 278 -8.50 18.13 -9.45
N ALA A 279 -9.30 19.14 -9.14
CA ALA A 279 -10.44 18.99 -8.23
C ALA A 279 -11.55 18.11 -8.83
N TYR A 280 -11.79 18.17 -10.15
CA TYR A 280 -12.68 17.23 -10.85
C TYR A 280 -12.13 15.80 -10.76
N SER A 281 -10.84 15.61 -11.02
CA SER A 281 -10.18 14.31 -10.92
C SER A 281 -10.27 13.74 -9.49
N ASN A 282 -10.06 14.58 -8.48
CA ASN A 282 -10.12 14.19 -7.08
C ASN A 282 -11.55 13.82 -6.63
N ILE A 283 -12.59 14.49 -7.13
CA ILE A 283 -13.99 14.04 -6.95
C ILE A 283 -14.20 12.68 -7.64
N GLY A 284 -13.65 12.49 -8.84
CA GLY A 284 -13.67 11.21 -9.54
C GLY A 284 -13.05 10.07 -8.73
N ILE A 285 -11.95 10.33 -8.03
CA ILE A 285 -11.30 9.36 -7.12
C ILE A 285 -12.24 8.99 -5.97
N VAL A 286 -12.92 9.96 -5.35
CA VAL A 286 -13.88 9.68 -4.28
C VAL A 286 -15.00 8.77 -4.77
N TYR A 287 -15.63 9.09 -5.92
CA TYR A 287 -16.68 8.24 -6.46
C TYR A 287 -16.18 6.85 -6.85
N LYS A 288 -14.95 6.73 -7.33
CA LYS A 288 -14.34 5.42 -7.60
C LYS A 288 -14.22 4.62 -6.29
N ASP A 289 -13.70 5.23 -5.23
CA ASP A 289 -13.50 4.58 -3.93
C ASP A 289 -14.83 4.17 -3.26
N THR A 290 -15.92 4.87 -3.55
CA THR A 290 -17.28 4.53 -3.08
C THR A 290 -18.05 3.58 -4.03
N GLY A 291 -17.43 3.11 -5.12
CA GLY A 291 -18.06 2.19 -6.09
C GLY A 291 -19.04 2.83 -7.09
N GLU A 292 -19.11 4.16 -7.13
CA GLU A 292 -19.97 4.94 -8.04
C GLU A 292 -19.23 5.19 -9.38
N LEU A 293 -18.87 4.10 -10.06
CA LEU A 293 -17.94 4.11 -11.21
C LEU A 293 -18.40 5.00 -12.37
N ASP A 294 -19.70 5.06 -12.69
CA ASP A 294 -20.21 5.95 -13.74
C ASP A 294 -20.07 7.43 -13.37
N LYS A 295 -20.27 7.80 -12.10
CA LYS A 295 -20.02 9.17 -11.64
C LYS A 295 -18.53 9.48 -11.72
N ALA A 296 -17.68 8.55 -11.27
CA ALA A 296 -16.23 8.69 -11.37
C ALA A 296 -15.80 8.96 -12.82
N ARG A 297 -16.31 8.16 -13.78
CA ARG A 297 -16.05 8.34 -15.22
C ARG A 297 -16.37 9.75 -15.68
N ARG A 298 -17.59 10.23 -15.42
CA ARG A 298 -18.03 11.59 -15.81
C ARG A 298 -17.14 12.68 -15.23
N TYR A 299 -16.74 12.55 -13.97
CA TYR A 299 -15.85 13.54 -13.34
C TYR A 299 -14.45 13.55 -13.94
N TYR A 300 -13.91 12.40 -14.35
CA TYR A 300 -12.64 12.37 -15.09
C TYR A 300 -12.77 12.92 -16.52
N GLU A 301 -13.88 12.64 -17.21
CA GLU A 301 -14.18 13.25 -18.52
C GLU A 301 -14.24 14.79 -18.39
N MET A 302 -14.93 15.31 -17.37
CA MET A 302 -14.96 16.75 -17.08
C MET A 302 -13.57 17.30 -16.74
N ALA A 303 -12.72 16.55 -16.02
CA ALA A 303 -11.35 16.97 -15.74
C ALA A 303 -10.53 17.13 -17.04
N LEU A 304 -10.71 16.21 -17.99
CA LEU A 304 -10.06 16.24 -19.29
C LEU A 304 -10.63 17.29 -20.25
N ASP A 305 -11.92 17.64 -20.10
CA ASP A 305 -12.52 18.77 -20.82
C ASP A 305 -11.92 20.11 -20.37
N LYS A 306 -11.51 20.22 -19.09
CA LYS A 306 -10.82 21.41 -18.56
C LYS A 306 -9.34 21.44 -18.92
N ASP A 307 -8.68 20.29 -18.84
CA ASP A 307 -7.26 20.14 -19.15
C ASP A 307 -7.02 18.81 -19.88
N PRO A 308 -6.96 18.83 -21.21
CA PRO A 308 -6.65 17.65 -22.01
C PRO A 308 -5.26 17.08 -21.72
N ASP A 309 -4.33 17.83 -21.15
CA ASP A 309 -2.98 17.37 -20.84
C ASP A 309 -2.85 16.80 -19.42
N ASN A 310 -3.95 16.70 -18.67
CA ASN A 310 -3.99 16.02 -17.38
C ASN A 310 -3.85 14.49 -17.53
N LEU A 311 -2.62 14.03 -17.68
CA LEU A 311 -2.29 12.60 -17.89
C LEU A 311 -2.72 11.74 -16.69
N ASN A 312 -2.71 12.28 -15.47
CA ASN A 312 -3.15 11.56 -14.27
C ASN A 312 -4.66 11.30 -14.31
N ALA A 313 -5.47 12.30 -14.66
CA ALA A 313 -6.91 12.13 -14.86
C ALA A 313 -7.20 11.13 -15.98
N ARG A 314 -6.44 11.16 -17.08
CA ARG A 314 -6.56 10.20 -18.18
C ARG A 314 -6.22 8.77 -17.74
N ASN A 315 -5.16 8.58 -16.97
CA ASN A 315 -4.82 7.27 -16.40
C ASN A 315 -5.94 6.79 -15.45
N ASN A 316 -6.47 7.66 -14.59
CA ASN A 316 -7.53 7.30 -13.66
C ASN A 316 -8.86 6.97 -14.36
N LEU A 317 -9.18 7.67 -15.45
CA LEU A 317 -10.29 7.33 -16.34
C LEU A 317 -10.11 5.93 -16.91
N GLY A 318 -8.90 5.60 -17.39
CA GLY A 318 -8.56 4.24 -17.82
C GLY A 318 -8.82 3.19 -16.75
N GLY A 319 -8.49 3.49 -15.49
CA GLY A 319 -8.77 2.62 -14.34
C GLY A 319 -10.25 2.37 -14.11
N VAL A 320 -11.08 3.43 -14.17
CA VAL A 320 -12.54 3.27 -14.05
C VAL A 320 -13.14 2.51 -15.23
N LEU A 321 -12.67 2.77 -16.45
CA LEU A 321 -13.11 2.03 -17.64
C LEU A 321 -12.73 0.55 -17.55
N GLN A 322 -11.55 0.24 -17.00
CA GLN A 322 -11.14 -1.13 -16.70
C GLN A 322 -12.09 -1.79 -15.69
N ASP A 323 -12.40 -1.12 -14.57
CA ASP A 323 -13.30 -1.65 -13.53
C ASP A 323 -14.73 -1.88 -14.08
N LEU A 324 -15.16 -1.05 -15.04
CA LEU A 324 -16.40 -1.20 -15.81
C LEU A 324 -16.35 -2.28 -16.91
N GLY A 325 -15.21 -2.94 -17.12
CA GLY A 325 -15.02 -3.96 -18.18
C GLY A 325 -14.88 -3.39 -19.60
N ARG A 326 -14.70 -2.08 -19.76
CA ARG A 326 -14.50 -1.39 -21.05
C ARG A 326 -13.02 -1.40 -21.44
N HIS A 327 -12.49 -2.60 -21.70
CA HIS A 327 -11.05 -2.84 -21.86
C HIS A 327 -10.39 -2.03 -22.98
N ASP A 328 -11.00 -1.96 -24.17
CA ASP A 328 -10.44 -1.20 -25.29
C ASP A 328 -10.32 0.30 -25.00
N GLU A 329 -11.32 0.86 -24.32
CA GLU A 329 -11.32 2.28 -23.94
C GLU A 329 -10.27 2.55 -22.86
N ALA A 330 -10.17 1.67 -21.87
CA ALA A 330 -9.12 1.74 -20.85
C ALA A 330 -7.72 1.71 -21.49
N ILE A 331 -7.47 0.75 -22.40
CA ILE A 331 -6.20 0.64 -23.13
C ILE A 331 -5.92 1.91 -23.95
N ARG A 332 -6.92 2.51 -24.60
CA ARG A 332 -6.75 3.79 -25.31
C ARG A 332 -6.37 4.92 -24.37
N CYS A 333 -7.03 5.04 -23.22
CA CYS A 333 -6.69 6.05 -22.21
C CYS A 333 -5.25 5.91 -21.73
N TYR A 334 -4.82 4.71 -21.36
CA TYR A 334 -3.44 4.47 -20.93
C TYR A 334 -2.44 4.74 -22.06
N SER A 335 -2.72 4.29 -23.28
CA SER A 335 -1.84 4.51 -24.43
C SER A 335 -1.66 6.00 -24.73
N ALA A 336 -2.74 6.80 -24.67
CA ALA A 336 -2.65 8.25 -24.84
C ALA A 336 -1.89 8.92 -23.68
N ALA A 337 -2.03 8.42 -22.44
CA ALA A 337 -1.23 8.92 -21.31
C ALA A 337 0.27 8.64 -21.47
N ILE A 338 0.64 7.47 -21.99
CA ILE A 338 2.02 7.07 -22.30
C ILE A 338 2.57 7.91 -23.48
N GLN A 339 1.76 8.21 -24.49
CA GLN A 339 2.18 9.09 -25.59
C GLN A 339 2.50 10.51 -25.12
N GLY A 340 1.70 11.06 -24.20
CA GLY A 340 1.96 12.38 -23.61
C GLY A 340 3.18 12.42 -22.68
N ARG A 341 3.49 11.29 -22.03
CA ARG A 341 4.67 11.14 -21.16
C ARG A 341 5.22 9.70 -21.25
N PRO A 342 6.22 9.43 -22.12
CA PRO A 342 6.75 8.08 -22.34
C PRO A 342 7.30 7.39 -21.09
N GLU A 343 7.75 8.16 -20.09
CA GLU A 343 8.25 7.67 -18.80
C GLU A 343 7.13 7.41 -17.76
N PHE A 344 5.85 7.50 -18.13
CA PHE A 344 4.72 7.28 -17.22
C PHE A 344 4.51 5.79 -16.91
N ALA A 345 5.44 5.19 -16.16
CA ALA A 345 5.49 3.76 -15.87
C ALA A 345 4.20 3.18 -15.24
N VAL A 346 3.47 4.00 -14.47
CA VAL A 346 2.18 3.60 -13.87
C VAL A 346 1.13 3.36 -14.95
N ALA A 347 1.01 4.24 -15.96
CA ALA A 347 0.05 4.07 -17.04
C ALA A 347 0.38 2.86 -17.92
N GLU A 348 1.67 2.62 -18.18
CA GLU A 348 2.14 1.44 -18.90
C GLU A 348 1.84 0.14 -18.13
N SER A 349 2.10 0.12 -16.82
CA SER A 349 1.74 -1.03 -15.96
C SER A 349 0.23 -1.26 -15.92
N ASN A 350 -0.58 -0.20 -15.83
CA ASN A 350 -2.04 -0.33 -15.87
C ASN A 350 -2.54 -0.84 -17.22
N ARG A 351 -1.90 -0.43 -18.32
CA ARG A 351 -2.19 -0.95 -19.68
C ARG A 351 -1.91 -2.45 -19.78
N LEU A 352 -0.74 -2.89 -19.32
CA LEU A 352 -0.33 -4.30 -19.30
C LEU A 352 -1.20 -5.14 -18.35
N PHE A 353 -1.59 -4.56 -17.22
CA PHE A 353 -2.54 -5.18 -16.32
C PHE A 353 -3.89 -5.39 -17.03
N THR A 354 -4.40 -4.37 -17.73
CA THR A 354 -5.71 -4.41 -18.40
C THR A 354 -5.75 -5.37 -19.58
N ILE A 355 -4.69 -5.42 -20.40
CA ILE A 355 -4.67 -6.27 -21.60
C ILE A 355 -4.77 -7.78 -21.24
N ASN A 356 -4.31 -8.17 -20.05
CA ASN A 356 -4.48 -9.53 -19.51
C ASN A 356 -5.94 -9.92 -19.25
N TYR A 357 -6.87 -8.97 -19.15
CA TYR A 357 -8.31 -9.24 -18.99
C TYR A 357 -9.06 -9.28 -20.32
N HIS A 358 -8.43 -8.80 -21.39
CA HIS A 358 -9.11 -8.63 -22.67
C HIS A 358 -9.55 -10.00 -23.24
N PRO A 359 -10.86 -10.21 -23.49
CA PRO A 359 -11.41 -11.50 -23.90
C PRO A 359 -10.98 -11.95 -25.31
N ASP A 360 -10.72 -10.99 -26.20
CA ASP A 360 -10.47 -11.24 -27.63
C ASP A 360 -9.01 -11.07 -28.05
N ARG A 361 -8.08 -10.86 -27.11
CA ARG A 361 -6.65 -10.78 -27.44
C ARG A 361 -6.00 -12.15 -27.34
N SER A 362 -5.15 -12.49 -28.30
CA SER A 362 -4.33 -13.70 -28.20
C SER A 362 -3.23 -13.54 -27.14
N ALA A 363 -2.64 -14.66 -26.71
CA ALA A 363 -1.52 -14.63 -25.77
C ALA A 363 -0.29 -13.91 -26.36
N GLU A 364 -0.08 -14.05 -27.68
CA GLU A 364 1.00 -13.41 -28.43
C GLU A 364 0.80 -11.89 -28.53
N GLU A 365 -0.42 -11.42 -28.78
CA GLU A 365 -0.74 -9.99 -28.77
C GLU A 365 -0.51 -9.37 -27.39
N VAL A 366 -0.92 -10.08 -26.33
CA VAL A 366 -0.66 -9.68 -24.95
C VAL A 366 0.85 -9.60 -24.71
N TYR A 367 1.60 -10.65 -25.06
CA TYR A 367 3.05 -10.69 -24.84
C TYR A 367 3.81 -9.64 -25.68
N ALA A 368 3.35 -9.31 -26.88
CA ALA A 368 3.92 -8.24 -27.69
C ALA A 368 3.91 -6.89 -26.93
N ALA A 369 2.88 -6.62 -26.12
CA ALA A 369 2.83 -5.44 -25.27
C ALA A 369 3.91 -5.46 -24.16
N TYR A 370 4.22 -6.62 -23.58
CA TYR A 370 5.27 -6.77 -22.56
C TYR A 370 6.67 -6.63 -23.15
N ARG A 371 6.90 -7.16 -24.35
CA ARG A 371 8.18 -6.96 -25.07
C ARG A 371 8.44 -5.48 -25.34
N ASP A 372 7.39 -4.76 -25.70
CA ASP A 372 7.46 -3.33 -25.94
C ASP A 372 7.75 -2.53 -24.65
N TYR A 373 7.23 -2.97 -23.50
CA TYR A 373 7.61 -2.44 -22.19
C TYR A 373 9.12 -2.61 -21.90
N ASP A 374 9.66 -3.81 -22.09
CA ASP A 374 11.08 -4.09 -21.88
C ASP A 374 11.99 -3.31 -22.84
N ARG A 375 11.55 -3.12 -24.09
CA ARG A 375 12.24 -2.25 -25.05
C ARG A 375 12.31 -0.79 -24.56
N ARG A 376 11.23 -0.25 -24.01
CA ARG A 376 11.19 1.15 -23.53
C ARG A 376 11.93 1.35 -22.20
N HIS A 377 11.76 0.44 -21.26
CA HIS A 377 12.18 0.64 -19.86
C HIS A 377 13.37 -0.24 -19.45
N GLY A 378 13.47 -1.44 -20.02
CA GLY A 378 14.53 -2.41 -19.71
C GLY A 378 15.83 -2.12 -20.46
N GLU A 379 15.79 -1.93 -21.77
CA GLU A 379 16.98 -1.80 -22.62
C GLU A 379 17.93 -0.67 -22.20
N ALA A 380 17.39 0.51 -21.89
CA ALA A 380 18.19 1.66 -21.44
C ALA A 380 18.95 1.37 -20.12
N ALA A 381 18.37 0.56 -19.24
CA ALA A 381 19.01 0.16 -17.99
C ALA A 381 20.15 -0.84 -18.20
N ARG A 382 20.12 -1.65 -19.28
CA ARG A 382 21.15 -2.67 -19.58
C ARG A 382 22.52 -2.09 -19.86
N ALA A 383 22.57 -0.91 -20.49
CA ALA A 383 23.82 -0.21 -20.75
C ALA A 383 24.61 0.13 -19.47
N HIS A 384 23.94 0.13 -18.31
CA HIS A 384 24.51 0.49 -17.01
C HIS A 384 24.73 -0.71 -16.09
N TRP A 385 24.58 -1.94 -16.60
CA TRP A 385 24.79 -3.15 -15.80
C TRP A 385 26.24 -3.28 -15.36
N ARG A 386 26.41 -3.70 -14.10
CA ARG A 386 27.72 -3.96 -13.50
C ARG A 386 27.89 -5.44 -13.24
N ALA A 387 29.11 -5.93 -13.40
CA ALA A 387 29.46 -7.29 -13.02
C ALA A 387 29.16 -7.52 -11.54
N HIS A 388 28.58 -8.69 -11.23
CA HIS A 388 28.29 -9.07 -9.86
C HIS A 388 29.55 -9.58 -9.16
N THR A 389 29.78 -9.11 -7.93
CA THR A 389 30.93 -9.47 -7.10
C THR A 389 30.62 -10.57 -6.08
N ASN A 390 29.40 -11.11 -6.08
CA ASN A 390 28.98 -12.20 -5.18
C ASN A 390 29.88 -13.43 -5.35
N THR A 391 30.30 -14.03 -4.23
CA THR A 391 31.13 -15.25 -4.20
C THR A 391 30.39 -16.43 -4.82
N ARG A 392 31.02 -17.08 -5.80
CA ARG A 392 30.51 -18.24 -6.54
C ARG A 392 30.79 -19.56 -5.80
N ASP A 393 30.10 -19.74 -4.69
CA ASP A 393 30.03 -21.03 -3.98
C ASP A 393 28.60 -21.56 -4.10
N ALA A 394 28.44 -22.75 -4.68
CA ALA A 394 27.15 -23.38 -4.93
C ALA A 394 26.36 -23.69 -3.65
N GLU A 395 27.06 -24.01 -2.56
CA GLU A 395 26.47 -24.59 -1.35
C GLU A 395 26.45 -23.64 -0.14
N ARG A 396 27.08 -22.46 -0.26
CA ARG A 396 27.02 -21.47 0.82
C ARG A 396 25.60 -21.02 1.17
N ARG A 397 25.45 -20.43 2.35
CA ARG A 397 24.22 -19.72 2.74
C ARG A 397 23.93 -18.60 1.74
N LEU A 398 22.69 -18.54 1.23
CA LEU A 398 22.26 -17.57 0.21
C LEU A 398 21.46 -16.42 0.82
N ARG A 399 21.70 -15.21 0.32
CA ARG A 399 20.91 -14.02 0.66
C ARG A 399 19.75 -13.86 -0.32
N LEU A 400 18.53 -14.01 0.18
CA LEU A 400 17.29 -13.81 -0.57
C LEU A 400 16.74 -12.42 -0.29
N GLY A 401 16.43 -11.67 -1.35
CA GLY A 401 15.78 -10.36 -1.23
C GLY A 401 14.38 -10.39 -1.82
N TYR A 402 13.35 -10.19 -0.99
CA TYR A 402 11.96 -10.06 -1.44
C TYR A 402 11.58 -8.60 -1.59
N VAL A 403 11.12 -8.21 -2.77
CA VAL A 403 10.71 -6.83 -3.07
C VAL A 403 9.19 -6.80 -3.22
N SER A 404 8.51 -6.07 -2.35
CA SER A 404 7.04 -5.99 -2.39
C SER A 404 6.48 -4.71 -1.75
N PRO A 405 5.43 -4.11 -2.33
CA PRO A 405 4.61 -3.10 -1.68
C PRO A 405 3.53 -3.71 -0.76
N ASP A 406 3.43 -5.05 -0.71
CA ASP A 406 2.35 -5.77 -0.05
C ASP A 406 2.74 -6.41 1.28
N PHE A 407 3.84 -5.95 1.91
CA PHE A 407 4.17 -6.29 3.29
C PHE A 407 3.25 -5.59 4.31
N ARG A 408 1.95 -5.79 4.15
CA ARG A 408 0.82 -5.25 4.91
C ARG A 408 -0.36 -6.21 4.81
N SER A 409 -1.52 -5.85 5.35
CA SER A 409 -2.76 -6.61 5.18
C SER A 409 -3.22 -6.57 3.72
N HIS A 410 -2.75 -7.54 2.94
CA HIS A 410 -3.02 -7.71 1.52
C HIS A 410 -3.36 -9.17 1.19
N ALA A 411 -3.99 -9.43 0.04
CA ALA A 411 -4.44 -10.77 -0.35
C ALA A 411 -3.30 -11.80 -0.49
N ILE A 412 -2.08 -11.33 -0.81
CA ILE A 412 -0.90 -12.19 -0.93
C ILE A 412 -0.44 -12.79 0.41
N ARG A 413 -0.91 -12.25 1.56
CA ARG A 413 -0.46 -12.69 2.90
C ARG A 413 -0.63 -14.19 3.14
N TYR A 414 -1.70 -14.76 2.57
CA TYR A 414 -2.03 -16.18 2.71
C TYR A 414 -0.97 -17.11 2.10
N MET A 415 -0.10 -16.59 1.23
CA MET A 415 0.99 -17.35 0.60
C MET A 415 2.36 -16.80 1.03
N LEU A 416 2.47 -15.48 1.19
CA LEU A 416 3.72 -14.80 1.56
C LEU A 416 4.14 -15.07 3.01
N GLU A 417 3.20 -15.16 3.95
CA GLU A 417 3.56 -15.47 5.34
C GLU A 417 4.19 -16.87 5.48
N PRO A 418 3.56 -17.96 4.99
CA PRO A 418 4.21 -19.27 4.99
C PRO A 418 5.58 -19.27 4.33
N LEU A 419 5.72 -18.57 3.20
CA LEU A 419 6.98 -18.46 2.46
C LEU A 419 8.11 -17.93 3.35
N LEU A 420 7.88 -16.81 4.03
CA LEU A 420 8.90 -16.21 4.89
C LEU A 420 9.11 -17.04 6.16
N GLU A 421 8.06 -17.61 6.74
CA GLU A 421 8.11 -18.35 7.99
C GLU A 421 8.90 -19.66 7.90
N HIS A 422 8.71 -20.43 6.81
CA HIS A 422 9.25 -21.79 6.69
C HIS A 422 10.60 -21.90 5.98
N HIS A 423 11.22 -20.78 5.59
CA HIS A 423 12.57 -20.80 5.04
C HIS A 423 13.60 -21.36 6.03
N ASP A 424 14.46 -22.27 5.58
CA ASP A 424 15.58 -22.80 6.35
C ASP A 424 16.64 -21.72 6.55
N ARG A 425 16.65 -21.13 7.75
CA ARG A 425 17.55 -20.03 8.13
C ARG A 425 19.02 -20.44 8.20
N THR A 426 19.33 -21.72 8.23
CA THR A 426 20.72 -22.20 8.17
C THR A 426 21.27 -22.10 6.74
N ARG A 427 20.40 -22.18 5.74
CA ARG A 427 20.74 -22.18 4.30
C ARG A 427 20.41 -20.87 3.60
N PHE A 428 19.50 -20.07 4.16
CA PHE A 428 19.04 -18.81 3.60
C PHE A 428 19.06 -17.68 4.65
N GLU A 429 19.33 -16.47 4.18
CA GLU A 429 19.27 -15.20 4.93
C GLU A 429 18.27 -14.29 4.21
N LEU A 430 17.25 -13.79 4.91
CA LEU A 430 16.11 -13.10 4.28
C LEU A 430 16.17 -11.58 4.46
N HIS A 431 16.04 -10.87 3.35
CA HIS A 431 15.86 -9.42 3.30
C HIS A 431 14.48 -9.08 2.73
N ALA A 432 13.74 -8.21 3.40
CA ALA A 432 12.50 -7.61 2.88
C ALA A 432 12.76 -6.15 2.46
N TYR A 433 12.60 -5.87 1.17
CA TYR A 433 12.60 -4.51 0.61
C TYR A 433 11.16 -4.01 0.50
N ALA A 434 10.75 -3.21 1.49
CA ALA A 434 9.35 -2.88 1.74
C ALA A 434 8.98 -1.48 1.22
N GLU A 435 8.20 -1.45 0.13
CA GLU A 435 7.67 -0.23 -0.50
C GLU A 435 6.30 0.13 0.10
N LEU A 436 6.30 0.55 1.37
CA LEU A 436 5.07 0.79 2.12
C LEU A 436 4.70 2.28 2.21
N THR A 437 3.50 2.60 1.76
CA THR A 437 2.86 3.91 2.00
C THR A 437 2.20 3.98 3.37
N ARG A 438 1.74 2.84 3.90
CA ARG A 438 1.12 2.67 5.21
C ARG A 438 1.53 1.33 5.82
N GLU A 439 1.82 1.34 7.11
CA GLU A 439 2.06 0.13 7.91
C GLU A 439 0.80 -0.25 8.70
N ASP A 440 0.61 -1.54 8.94
CA ASP A 440 -0.46 -2.09 9.79
C ASP A 440 0.06 -3.23 10.68
N ALA A 441 -0.84 -3.89 11.42
CA ALA A 441 -0.46 -5.01 12.30
C ALA A 441 0.23 -6.16 11.54
N GLN A 442 -0.13 -6.36 10.27
CA GLN A 442 0.48 -7.38 9.43
C GLN A 442 1.92 -7.02 9.04
N THR A 443 2.21 -5.74 8.84
CA THR A 443 3.58 -5.25 8.62
C THR A 443 4.51 -5.62 9.77
N ALA A 444 4.05 -5.47 11.02
CA ALA A 444 4.84 -5.86 12.19
C ALA A 444 5.14 -7.36 12.21
N ARG A 445 4.17 -8.19 11.79
CA ARG A 445 4.36 -9.65 11.64
C ARG A 445 5.44 -9.95 10.62
N TYR A 446 5.40 -9.37 9.41
CA TYR A 446 6.44 -9.60 8.41
C TYR A 446 7.83 -9.18 8.87
N ARG A 447 7.95 -8.05 9.57
CA ARG A 447 9.22 -7.59 10.13
C ARG A 447 9.85 -8.61 11.08
N SER A 448 9.04 -9.37 11.81
CA SER A 448 9.51 -10.45 12.69
C SER A 448 9.93 -11.74 11.95
N LEU A 449 9.53 -11.89 10.68
CA LEU A 449 9.78 -13.08 9.86
C LEU A 449 11.00 -12.92 8.94
N VAL A 450 11.76 -11.83 9.01
CA VAL A 450 12.94 -11.62 8.15
C VAL A 450 14.15 -11.23 8.97
N ASP A 451 15.34 -11.55 8.46
CA ASP A 451 16.60 -11.19 9.10
C ASP A 451 16.88 -9.68 8.96
N HIS A 452 16.49 -9.10 7.82
CA HIS A 452 16.67 -7.68 7.51
C HIS A 452 15.41 -7.04 6.94
N TRP A 453 14.98 -5.93 7.54
CA TRP A 453 13.88 -5.11 7.07
C TRP A 453 14.40 -3.80 6.48
N VAL A 454 14.19 -3.58 5.19
CA VAL A 454 14.69 -2.42 4.45
C VAL A 454 13.52 -1.60 3.90
N PRO A 455 13.14 -0.49 4.57
CA PRO A 455 12.17 0.45 4.01
C PRO A 455 12.73 1.09 2.74
N THR A 456 11.95 1.07 1.66
CA THR A 456 12.40 1.60 0.36
C THR A 456 11.76 2.92 -0.03
N ARG A 457 10.75 3.37 0.71
CA ARG A 457 10.08 4.65 0.48
C ARG A 457 11.07 5.82 0.54
N GLY A 458 11.05 6.66 -0.49
CA GLY A 458 11.96 7.80 -0.65
C GLY A 458 13.28 7.46 -1.35
N LEU A 459 13.54 6.19 -1.68
CA LEU A 459 14.66 5.81 -2.55
C LEU A 459 14.20 5.76 -4.01
N ASN A 460 14.99 6.33 -4.91
CA ASN A 460 14.80 6.09 -6.34
C ASN A 460 15.32 4.70 -6.73
N ASP A 461 14.99 4.24 -7.94
CA ASP A 461 15.35 2.88 -8.38
C ASP A 461 16.87 2.65 -8.48
N GLY A 462 17.65 3.70 -8.76
CA GLY A 462 19.11 3.63 -8.80
C GLY A 462 19.72 3.46 -7.40
N GLU A 463 19.24 4.23 -6.43
CA GLU A 463 19.65 4.15 -5.03
C GLU A 463 19.30 2.79 -4.42
N LEU A 464 18.07 2.31 -4.66
CA LEU A 464 17.65 1.01 -4.19
C LEU A 464 18.45 -0.12 -4.86
N ALA A 465 18.73 -0.03 -6.17
CA ALA A 465 19.61 -1.00 -6.84
C ALA A 465 21.03 -1.00 -6.25
N ALA A 466 21.58 0.17 -5.90
CA ALA A 466 22.87 0.27 -5.24
C ALA A 466 22.84 -0.34 -3.83
N ARG A 467 21.76 -0.10 -3.07
CA ARG A 467 21.56 -0.70 -1.75
C ARG A 467 21.50 -2.23 -1.82
N ILE A 468 20.71 -2.79 -2.74
CA ILE A 468 20.60 -4.26 -2.93
C ILE A 468 21.97 -4.88 -3.26
N ARG A 469 22.78 -4.20 -4.08
CA ARG A 469 24.16 -4.64 -4.37
C ARG A 469 25.05 -4.60 -3.13
N ALA A 470 24.95 -3.54 -2.33
CA ALA A 470 25.72 -3.39 -1.10
C ALA A 470 25.33 -4.44 -0.04
N ASP A 471 24.06 -4.80 0.04
CA ASP A 471 23.56 -5.89 0.90
C ASP A 471 24.06 -7.27 0.40
N GLY A 472 24.55 -7.37 -0.83
CA GLY A 472 25.11 -8.60 -1.39
C GLY A 472 24.04 -9.66 -1.68
N ILE A 473 22.84 -9.25 -2.09
CA ILE A 473 21.74 -10.17 -2.41
C ILE A 473 22.14 -11.10 -3.56
N ASP A 474 21.87 -12.39 -3.38
CA ASP A 474 22.19 -13.45 -4.34
C ASP A 474 21.03 -13.72 -5.31
N ILE A 475 19.82 -13.81 -4.74
CA ILE A 475 18.58 -14.00 -5.47
C ILE A 475 17.61 -12.89 -5.05
N LEU A 476 17.22 -12.05 -6.01
CA LEU A 476 16.21 -11.02 -5.81
C LEU A 476 14.88 -11.48 -6.39
N VAL A 477 13.81 -11.44 -5.59
CA VAL A 477 12.49 -11.94 -5.92
C VAL A 477 11.50 -10.78 -6.01
N ASP A 478 10.93 -10.59 -7.19
CA ASP A 478 9.80 -9.71 -7.43
C ASP A 478 8.50 -10.39 -7.00
N LEU A 479 7.73 -9.71 -6.16
CA LEU A 479 6.40 -10.12 -5.70
C LEU A 479 5.31 -9.11 -6.09
N ALA A 480 5.59 -8.20 -7.02
CA ALA A 480 4.65 -7.15 -7.41
C ALA A 480 4.30 -7.18 -8.91
N GLY A 481 5.25 -7.47 -9.79
CA GLY A 481 5.09 -7.34 -11.24
C GLY A 481 4.52 -5.97 -11.62
N HIS A 482 3.45 -5.92 -12.41
CA HIS A 482 2.81 -4.66 -12.82
C HIS A 482 1.68 -4.20 -11.88
N THR A 483 1.70 -4.60 -10.61
CA THR A 483 0.76 -4.06 -9.60
C THR A 483 1.24 -2.71 -9.06
N ALA A 484 0.36 -2.02 -8.31
CA ALA A 484 0.64 -0.69 -7.76
C ALA A 484 1.81 -0.72 -6.77
N GLY A 485 2.74 0.23 -6.88
CA GLY A 485 3.92 0.33 -6.00
C GLY A 485 5.04 -0.67 -6.33
N ASN A 486 5.01 -1.29 -7.51
CA ASN A 486 6.09 -2.16 -7.95
C ASN A 486 7.43 -1.41 -8.10
N ARG A 487 8.53 -2.18 -8.10
CA ARG A 487 9.89 -1.69 -8.26
C ARG A 487 10.59 -2.31 -9.48
N LEU A 488 9.86 -2.53 -10.57
CA LEU A 488 10.41 -3.16 -11.79
C LEU A 488 11.61 -2.42 -12.38
N GLY A 489 11.67 -1.08 -12.23
CA GLY A 489 12.84 -0.29 -12.64
C GLY A 489 14.12 -0.62 -11.87
N VAL A 490 14.02 -1.16 -10.64
CA VAL A 490 15.16 -1.71 -9.90
C VAL A 490 15.64 -3.01 -10.55
N PHE A 491 14.73 -3.91 -10.89
CA PHE A 491 15.05 -5.18 -11.54
C PHE A 491 15.67 -4.97 -12.92
N ALA A 492 15.20 -3.98 -13.68
CA ALA A 492 15.80 -3.57 -14.95
C ALA A 492 17.29 -3.22 -14.85
N ARG A 493 17.77 -2.76 -13.68
CA ARG A 493 19.19 -2.44 -13.40
C ARG A 493 20.03 -3.64 -12.95
N LYS A 494 19.42 -4.83 -12.89
CA LYS A 494 20.05 -6.11 -12.56
C LYS A 494 20.93 -6.07 -11.30
N PRO A 495 20.41 -5.70 -10.12
CA PRO A 495 21.25 -5.54 -8.93
C PRO A 495 21.75 -6.86 -8.34
N ALA A 496 21.00 -7.95 -8.47
CA ALA A 496 21.37 -9.28 -7.98
C ALA A 496 21.79 -10.24 -9.11
N PRO A 497 22.67 -11.21 -8.83
CA PRO A 497 23.12 -12.23 -9.79
C PRO A 497 21.99 -13.01 -10.46
N VAL A 498 20.99 -13.38 -9.66
CA VAL A 498 19.78 -14.08 -10.09
C VAL A 498 18.59 -13.23 -9.69
N SER A 499 17.69 -13.00 -10.65
CA SER A 499 16.43 -12.29 -10.45
C SER A 499 15.27 -13.21 -10.82
N VAL A 500 14.26 -13.26 -9.97
CA VAL A 500 13.09 -14.13 -10.13
C VAL A 500 11.82 -13.28 -10.00
N SER A 501 10.83 -13.49 -10.86
CA SER A 501 9.45 -13.06 -10.60
C SER A 501 8.63 -14.27 -10.19
N ALA A 502 7.84 -14.14 -9.13
CA ALA A 502 7.00 -15.23 -8.64
C ALA A 502 5.52 -14.99 -8.97
N TRP A 503 4.86 -16.01 -9.53
CA TRP A 503 3.46 -15.93 -9.97
C TRP A 503 2.48 -15.48 -8.86
N VAL A 504 2.83 -15.74 -7.60
CA VAL A 504 2.07 -15.41 -6.39
C VAL A 504 1.79 -13.91 -6.27
N GLY A 505 2.72 -13.07 -6.72
CA GLY A 505 2.56 -11.61 -6.72
C GLY A 505 1.89 -11.08 -7.98
N TYR A 506 2.40 -11.51 -9.13
CA TYR A 506 1.89 -11.16 -10.44
C TYR A 506 1.81 -12.40 -11.31
N GLY A 507 0.60 -12.82 -11.68
CA GLY A 507 0.35 -14.10 -12.35
C GLY A 507 0.78 -14.15 -13.82
N TYR A 508 1.62 -13.23 -14.30
CA TYR A 508 2.12 -13.21 -15.68
C TYR A 508 3.56 -12.69 -15.77
N THR A 509 4.16 -12.75 -16.96
CA THR A 509 5.49 -12.17 -17.24
C THR A 509 5.57 -10.70 -16.80
N THR A 510 6.71 -10.27 -16.27
CA THR A 510 7.02 -8.84 -16.08
C THR A 510 7.43 -8.19 -17.40
N GLY A 511 7.68 -8.99 -18.44
CA GLY A 511 8.22 -8.57 -19.72
C GLY A 511 9.73 -8.29 -19.69
N LEU A 512 10.32 -8.04 -18.53
CA LEU A 512 11.71 -7.62 -18.41
C LEU A 512 12.68 -8.77 -18.64
N SER A 513 13.51 -8.65 -19.68
CA SER A 513 14.59 -9.61 -19.90
C SER A 513 15.69 -9.55 -18.82
N ALA A 514 15.63 -8.55 -17.94
CA ALA A 514 16.53 -8.41 -16.80
C ALA A 514 16.20 -9.42 -15.69
N ILE A 515 14.96 -9.91 -15.62
CA ILE A 515 14.55 -10.96 -14.69
C ILE A 515 14.85 -12.32 -15.36
N ASP A 516 15.59 -13.20 -14.67
CA ASP A 516 16.07 -14.44 -15.29
C ASP A 516 14.98 -15.49 -15.38
N TYR A 517 14.16 -15.60 -14.32
CA TYR A 517 13.22 -16.70 -14.15
C TYR A 517 11.83 -16.22 -13.74
N PHE A 518 10.81 -16.84 -14.33
CA PHE A 518 9.43 -16.78 -13.84
C PHE A 518 9.13 -18.08 -13.11
N LEU A 519 9.03 -18.03 -11.78
CA LEU A 519 8.79 -19.20 -10.94
C LEU A 519 7.28 -19.48 -10.87
N ALA A 520 6.88 -20.64 -11.38
CA ALA A 520 5.50 -21.11 -11.45
C ALA A 520 5.45 -22.64 -11.43
N ASP A 521 4.26 -23.24 -11.46
CA ASP A 521 4.10 -24.66 -11.75
C ASP A 521 3.80 -24.95 -13.23
N GLU A 522 3.93 -26.21 -13.60
CA GLU A 522 3.70 -26.73 -14.94
C GLU A 522 2.24 -26.63 -15.42
N VAL A 523 1.26 -26.51 -14.51
CA VAL A 523 -0.15 -26.38 -14.89
C VAL A 523 -0.47 -24.93 -15.27
N LEU A 524 0.05 -23.98 -14.49
CA LEU A 524 -0.07 -22.55 -14.74
C LEU A 524 0.70 -22.13 -15.99
N VAL A 525 1.92 -22.65 -16.17
CA VAL A 525 2.80 -22.38 -17.30
C VAL A 525 3.14 -23.71 -17.98
N PRO A 526 2.32 -24.21 -18.91
CA PRO A 526 2.59 -25.48 -19.59
C PRO A 526 3.85 -25.40 -20.47
N GLU A 527 4.46 -26.56 -20.75
CA GLU A 527 5.57 -26.67 -21.69
C GLU A 527 5.15 -26.17 -23.09
N GLY A 528 6.06 -25.49 -23.80
CA GLY A 528 5.78 -24.86 -25.09
C GLY A 528 5.27 -23.41 -25.00
N SER A 529 4.96 -22.91 -23.80
CA SER A 529 4.53 -21.52 -23.58
C SER A 529 5.68 -20.52 -23.37
N GLU A 530 6.94 -20.94 -23.45
CA GLU A 530 8.13 -20.10 -23.21
C GLU A 530 8.16 -18.84 -24.08
N GLY A 531 7.63 -18.92 -25.31
CA GLY A 531 7.56 -17.79 -26.24
C GLY A 531 6.63 -16.66 -25.79
N LEU A 532 5.91 -16.83 -24.68
CA LEU A 532 4.97 -15.85 -24.10
C LEU A 532 5.52 -15.14 -22.86
N PHE A 533 6.79 -15.37 -22.50
CA PHE A 533 7.43 -14.81 -21.31
C PHE A 533 8.74 -14.10 -21.67
N GLY A 534 9.04 -13.01 -20.93
CA GLY A 534 10.32 -12.31 -21.04
C GLY A 534 11.42 -13.04 -20.25
N GLU A 535 11.01 -13.63 -19.12
CA GLU A 535 11.82 -14.49 -18.28
C GLU A 535 11.79 -15.94 -18.76
N ARG A 536 12.71 -16.77 -18.26
CA ARG A 536 12.66 -18.22 -18.49
C ARG A 536 11.72 -18.87 -17.47
N PRO A 537 10.63 -19.54 -17.87
CA PRO A 537 9.81 -20.28 -16.92
C PRO A 537 10.65 -21.30 -16.14
N TRP A 538 10.52 -21.28 -14.81
CA TRP A 538 11.02 -22.33 -13.93
C TRP A 538 9.82 -23.05 -13.32
N ARG A 539 9.60 -24.29 -13.75
CA ARG A 539 8.41 -25.06 -13.43
C ARG A 539 8.64 -25.94 -12.20
N LEU A 540 7.77 -25.80 -11.23
CA LEU A 540 7.59 -26.71 -10.11
C LEU A 540 6.51 -27.74 -10.43
N ALA A 541 6.51 -28.87 -9.72
CA ALA A 541 5.35 -29.74 -9.68
C ALA A 541 4.17 -28.97 -9.03
N ALA A 542 2.98 -29.09 -9.61
CA ALA A 542 1.79 -28.41 -9.09
C ALA A 542 1.40 -28.94 -7.70
N PRO A 543 0.99 -28.06 -6.77
CA PRO A 543 0.90 -26.61 -6.92
C PRO A 543 2.25 -25.91 -6.70
N GLY A 544 2.47 -24.81 -7.44
CA GLY A 544 3.67 -23.99 -7.37
C GLY A 544 3.75 -23.05 -6.17
N GLY A 545 2.99 -23.33 -5.11
CA GLY A 545 2.90 -22.50 -3.90
C GLY A 545 2.13 -23.20 -2.78
N VAL A 546 1.84 -22.45 -1.73
CA VAL A 546 1.12 -22.89 -0.53
C VAL A 546 0.09 -21.84 -0.15
N TYR A 547 -0.96 -22.23 0.57
CA TYR A 547 -2.05 -21.36 0.98
C TYR A 547 -2.38 -21.56 2.45
N ARG A 548 -2.44 -20.46 3.20
CA ARG A 548 -2.89 -20.41 4.59
C ARG A 548 -4.27 -19.75 4.68
N PRO A 549 -5.33 -20.50 5.02
CA PRO A 549 -6.67 -19.95 5.15
C PRO A 549 -6.77 -18.81 6.18
N SER A 550 -7.69 -17.88 5.98
CA SER A 550 -7.94 -16.81 6.95
C SER A 550 -8.56 -17.37 8.23
N ALA A 551 -8.15 -16.82 9.38
CA ALA A 551 -8.91 -17.00 10.62
C ALA A 551 -10.33 -16.43 10.44
N GLY A 552 -11.33 -17.06 11.08
CA GLY A 552 -12.70 -16.56 11.13
C GLY A 552 -13.60 -16.88 9.93
N MET A 553 -13.21 -17.77 9.01
CA MET A 553 -14.07 -18.20 7.90
C MET A 553 -15.32 -18.99 8.35
N GLY A 554 -15.29 -19.57 9.56
CA GLY A 554 -16.41 -20.30 10.17
C GLY A 554 -16.61 -21.72 9.62
N ALA A 555 -17.70 -22.36 10.03
CA ALA A 555 -18.03 -23.72 9.61
C ALA A 555 -18.59 -23.76 8.17
N VAL A 556 -18.37 -24.90 7.50
CA VAL A 556 -19.09 -25.25 6.26
C VAL A 556 -20.51 -25.67 6.64
N ASN A 557 -21.53 -25.12 5.97
CA ASN A 557 -22.93 -25.52 6.13
C ASN A 557 -23.30 -26.67 5.19
N ALA A 558 -24.46 -27.29 5.42
CA ALA A 558 -25.06 -28.23 4.47
C ALA A 558 -25.33 -27.57 3.10
N LEU A 559 -25.54 -28.39 2.06
CA LEU A 559 -25.76 -27.91 0.69
C LEU A 559 -27.06 -27.07 0.59
N PRO A 560 -26.98 -25.77 0.27
CA PRO A 560 -28.18 -24.90 0.16
C PRO A 560 -29.24 -25.39 -0.83
N ALA A 561 -28.83 -26.01 -1.94
CA ALA A 561 -29.76 -26.52 -2.94
C ALA A 561 -30.73 -27.57 -2.40
N LEU A 562 -30.38 -28.33 -1.35
CA LEU A 562 -31.28 -29.32 -0.74
C LEU A 562 -32.45 -28.67 0.01
N GLU A 563 -32.22 -27.50 0.62
CA GLU A 563 -33.26 -26.75 1.33
C GLU A 563 -34.09 -25.90 0.37
N ARG A 564 -33.45 -25.27 -0.63
CA ARG A 564 -34.10 -24.37 -1.58
C ARG A 564 -34.80 -25.08 -2.74
N GLY A 565 -34.41 -26.32 -3.04
CA GLY A 565 -34.89 -27.06 -4.20
C GLY A 565 -34.33 -26.55 -5.55
N ALA A 566 -33.29 -25.71 -5.54
CA ALA A 566 -32.67 -25.16 -6.74
C ALA A 566 -31.19 -24.83 -6.52
N VAL A 567 -30.37 -25.01 -7.56
CA VAL A 567 -28.92 -24.75 -7.54
C VAL A 567 -28.64 -23.25 -7.64
N THR A 568 -27.72 -22.78 -6.82
CA THR A 568 -27.20 -21.41 -6.81
C THR A 568 -25.75 -21.42 -7.29
N PHE A 569 -25.54 -21.01 -8.53
CA PHE A 569 -24.21 -20.70 -9.03
C PHE A 569 -23.72 -19.37 -8.45
N GLY A 570 -22.42 -19.16 -8.37
CA GLY A 570 -21.94 -17.83 -8.01
C GLY A 570 -20.47 -17.54 -8.30
N THR A 571 -20.14 -16.25 -8.21
CA THR A 571 -18.78 -15.75 -8.39
C THR A 571 -18.54 -14.54 -7.48
N LEU A 572 -17.38 -14.52 -6.82
CA LEU A 572 -16.94 -13.44 -5.92
C LEU A 572 -15.76 -12.66 -6.52
N THR A 573 -15.72 -12.58 -7.86
CA THR A 573 -14.65 -11.95 -8.62
C THR A 573 -14.88 -10.45 -8.83
N ARG A 574 -13.83 -9.74 -9.23
CA ARG A 574 -13.91 -8.34 -9.70
C ARG A 574 -14.63 -8.25 -11.06
N GLY A 575 -15.37 -7.18 -11.26
CA GLY A 575 -16.15 -6.89 -12.47
C GLY A 575 -15.31 -6.86 -13.74
N VAL A 576 -14.04 -6.42 -13.66
CA VAL A 576 -13.07 -6.47 -14.76
C VAL A 576 -12.90 -7.87 -15.38
N ARG A 577 -13.19 -8.96 -14.66
CA ARG A 577 -13.12 -10.32 -15.21
C ARG A 577 -14.41 -10.78 -15.89
N ILE A 578 -15.52 -10.11 -15.64
CA ILE A 578 -16.84 -10.46 -16.18
C ILE A 578 -17.02 -9.76 -17.53
N ASN A 579 -16.73 -10.48 -18.60
CA ASN A 579 -16.76 -10.00 -19.98
C ASN A 579 -17.92 -10.65 -20.77
N HIS A 580 -17.98 -10.40 -22.07
CA HIS A 580 -19.07 -10.91 -22.91
C HIS A 580 -19.01 -12.44 -23.11
N ARG A 581 -17.83 -13.07 -23.10
CA ARG A 581 -17.68 -14.54 -23.17
C ARG A 581 -18.21 -15.21 -21.91
N THR A 582 -17.82 -14.71 -20.73
CA THR A 582 -18.29 -15.27 -19.45
C THR A 582 -19.80 -15.11 -19.28
N VAL A 583 -20.36 -13.94 -19.63
CA VAL A 583 -21.82 -13.73 -19.56
C VAL A 583 -22.57 -14.70 -20.48
N ARG A 584 -22.13 -14.87 -21.73
CA ARG A 584 -22.75 -15.83 -22.66
C ARG A 584 -22.71 -17.26 -22.10
N VAL A 585 -21.53 -17.73 -21.66
CA VAL A 585 -21.34 -19.10 -21.17
C VAL A 585 -22.14 -19.34 -19.89
N TRP A 586 -22.20 -18.38 -18.98
CA TRP A 586 -22.99 -18.53 -17.75
C TRP A 586 -24.48 -18.48 -18.03
N SER A 587 -24.95 -17.67 -19.00
CA SER A 587 -26.34 -17.71 -19.45
C SER A 587 -26.71 -19.09 -20.00
N GLU A 588 -25.84 -19.72 -20.81
CA GLU A 588 -26.07 -21.08 -21.31
C GLU A 588 -26.21 -22.11 -20.18
N ILE A 589 -25.38 -22.01 -19.12
CA ILE A 589 -25.51 -22.86 -17.93
C ILE A 589 -26.87 -22.65 -17.26
N LEU A 590 -27.28 -21.39 -17.07
CA LEU A 590 -28.56 -21.06 -16.44
C LEU A 590 -29.75 -21.58 -17.27
N ASP A 591 -29.68 -21.57 -18.59
CA ASP A 591 -30.74 -22.13 -19.45
C ASP A 591 -30.80 -23.65 -19.35
N ARG A 592 -29.64 -24.32 -19.28
CA ARG A 592 -29.55 -25.79 -19.16
C ARG A 592 -29.89 -26.32 -17.77
N VAL A 593 -29.89 -25.47 -16.74
CA VAL A 593 -30.30 -25.82 -15.36
C VAL A 593 -31.49 -24.96 -14.96
N PRO A 594 -32.73 -25.33 -15.35
CA PRO A 594 -33.94 -24.57 -15.06
C PRO A 594 -34.13 -24.32 -13.56
N GLY A 595 -34.55 -23.11 -13.19
CA GLY A 595 -34.77 -22.71 -11.80
C GLY A 595 -33.50 -22.33 -11.03
N SER A 596 -32.30 -22.57 -11.59
CA SER A 596 -31.06 -22.13 -10.96
C SER A 596 -30.92 -20.61 -10.92
N ARG A 597 -30.07 -20.12 -10.00
CA ARG A 597 -29.76 -18.70 -9.81
C ARG A 597 -28.26 -18.45 -9.95
N LEU A 598 -27.89 -17.20 -10.20
CA LEU A 598 -26.50 -16.75 -10.23
C LEU A 598 -26.29 -15.60 -9.23
N VAL A 599 -25.32 -15.79 -8.33
CA VAL A 599 -24.84 -14.75 -7.42
C VAL A 599 -23.56 -14.12 -7.98
N VAL A 600 -23.51 -12.81 -8.12
CA VAL A 600 -22.32 -12.03 -8.47
C VAL A 600 -22.04 -11.05 -7.36
N ASN A 601 -20.94 -11.25 -6.63
CA ASN A 601 -20.59 -10.43 -5.48
C ASN A 601 -19.26 -9.71 -5.66
N SER A 602 -19.29 -8.42 -6.00
CA SER A 602 -18.11 -7.55 -6.19
C SER A 602 -18.37 -6.12 -5.74
N LYS A 603 -17.34 -5.45 -5.23
CA LYS A 603 -17.37 -4.01 -4.93
C LYS A 603 -17.75 -3.15 -6.13
N ASP A 604 -17.53 -3.65 -7.34
CA ASP A 604 -17.87 -2.95 -8.58
C ASP A 604 -19.39 -2.86 -8.81
N PHE A 605 -20.19 -3.61 -8.04
CA PHE A 605 -21.65 -3.68 -8.15
C PHE A 605 -22.36 -3.15 -6.90
N VAL A 606 -21.74 -2.23 -6.16
CA VAL A 606 -22.36 -1.57 -4.99
C VAL A 606 -23.56 -0.70 -5.41
N SER A 607 -23.49 -0.02 -6.56
CA SER A 607 -24.57 0.86 -7.03
C SER A 607 -25.63 0.11 -7.82
N ASP A 608 -26.89 0.52 -7.68
CA ASP A 608 -28.02 -0.05 -8.44
C ASP A 608 -27.81 0.06 -9.96
N ALA A 609 -27.20 1.16 -10.41
CA ALA A 609 -26.86 1.36 -11.82
C ALA A 609 -25.88 0.30 -12.34
N ALA A 610 -24.84 -0.03 -11.57
CA ALA A 610 -23.87 -1.06 -11.95
C ALA A 610 -24.51 -2.47 -11.94
N GLN A 611 -25.37 -2.75 -10.95
CA GLN A 611 -26.12 -4.02 -10.89
C GLN A 611 -27.04 -4.18 -12.09
N GLN A 612 -27.78 -3.11 -12.44
CA GLN A 612 -28.70 -3.09 -13.56
C GLN A 612 -27.96 -3.24 -14.90
N ALA A 613 -26.84 -2.55 -15.08
CA ALA A 613 -26.03 -2.68 -16.29
C ALA A 613 -25.49 -4.10 -16.51
N LEU A 614 -25.09 -4.81 -15.43
CA LEU A 614 -24.72 -6.21 -15.55
C LEU A 614 -25.93 -7.10 -15.85
N ALA A 615 -27.07 -6.87 -15.18
CA ALA A 615 -28.28 -7.64 -15.43
C ALA A 615 -28.80 -7.50 -16.87
N GLU A 616 -28.70 -6.31 -17.48
CA GLU A 616 -29.07 -6.08 -18.87
C GLU A 616 -28.23 -6.91 -19.85
N ARG A 617 -26.95 -7.14 -19.54
CA ARG A 617 -26.09 -8.04 -20.34
C ARG A 617 -26.60 -9.48 -20.30
N PHE A 618 -27.09 -9.95 -19.16
CA PHE A 618 -27.70 -11.27 -19.03
C PHE A 618 -29.09 -11.34 -19.69
N ALA A 619 -29.89 -10.27 -19.56
CA ALA A 619 -31.21 -10.17 -20.19
C ALA A 619 -31.11 -10.23 -21.73
N ALA A 620 -30.04 -9.68 -22.31
CA ALA A 620 -29.74 -9.81 -23.75
C ALA A 620 -29.54 -11.28 -24.21
N HIS A 621 -29.27 -12.19 -23.27
CA HIS A 621 -29.21 -13.65 -23.49
C HIS A 621 -30.45 -14.39 -22.98
N GLY A 622 -31.54 -13.68 -22.64
CA GLY A 622 -32.81 -14.29 -22.21
C GLY A 622 -32.89 -14.63 -20.71
N ILE A 623 -31.90 -14.25 -19.90
CA ILE A 623 -31.92 -14.53 -18.47
C ILE A 623 -32.68 -13.42 -17.72
N ALA A 624 -33.75 -13.81 -17.02
CA ALA A 624 -34.57 -12.90 -16.25
C ALA A 624 -33.83 -12.33 -15.01
N ARG A 625 -34.10 -11.06 -14.65
CA ARG A 625 -33.43 -10.34 -13.56
C ARG A 625 -33.56 -11.07 -12.22
N GLU A 626 -34.68 -11.74 -11.99
CA GLU A 626 -35.02 -12.45 -10.76
C GLU A 626 -34.15 -13.70 -10.53
N ARG A 627 -33.47 -14.19 -11.57
CA ARG A 627 -32.48 -15.26 -11.47
C ARG A 627 -31.09 -14.76 -11.05
N LEU A 628 -30.90 -13.45 -10.97
CA LEU A 628 -29.61 -12.82 -10.73
C LEU A 628 -29.60 -12.08 -9.39
N GLU A 629 -28.65 -12.44 -8.52
CA GLU A 629 -28.34 -11.71 -7.30
C GLU A 629 -27.00 -11.01 -7.50
N ILE A 630 -27.02 -9.71 -7.77
CA ILE A 630 -25.83 -8.92 -8.11
C ILE A 630 -25.67 -7.86 -7.03
N GLY A 631 -24.50 -7.77 -6.41
CA GLY A 631 -24.24 -6.78 -5.38
C GLY A 631 -22.87 -6.92 -4.72
N TYR A 632 -22.77 -6.43 -3.49
CA TYR A 632 -21.57 -6.56 -2.68
C TYR A 632 -21.90 -6.76 -1.21
N HIS A 633 -21.48 -7.89 -0.67
CA HIS A 633 -21.59 -8.27 0.73
C HIS A 633 -20.22 -8.68 1.27
N SER A 634 -19.98 -8.32 2.53
CA SER A 634 -18.78 -8.63 3.29
C SER A 634 -19.18 -8.96 4.73
N PRO A 635 -18.66 -10.02 5.36
CA PRO A 635 -17.57 -10.87 4.87
C PRO A 635 -18.00 -11.80 3.71
N PRO A 636 -17.07 -12.16 2.80
CA PRO A 636 -17.38 -12.98 1.62
C PRO A 636 -17.85 -14.40 1.97
N TRP A 637 -17.50 -14.91 3.15
CA TRP A 637 -17.85 -16.26 3.60
C TRP A 637 -19.35 -16.47 3.69
N ASP A 638 -20.11 -15.44 4.05
CA ASP A 638 -21.58 -15.53 4.20
C ASP A 638 -22.24 -15.76 2.84
N VAL A 639 -21.71 -15.12 1.80
CA VAL A 639 -22.14 -15.32 0.41
C VAL A 639 -21.80 -16.74 -0.06
N LEU A 640 -20.59 -17.22 0.23
CA LEU A 640 -20.18 -18.59 -0.11
C LEU A 640 -21.05 -19.66 0.57
N ARG A 641 -21.58 -19.39 1.77
CA ARG A 641 -22.53 -20.31 2.42
C ARG A 641 -23.87 -20.40 1.69
N GLY A 642 -24.22 -19.36 0.92
CA GLY A 642 -25.40 -19.34 0.07
C GLY A 642 -25.20 -19.93 -1.32
N MET A 643 -23.97 -20.32 -1.69
CA MET A 643 -23.64 -20.84 -3.02
C MET A 643 -23.47 -22.36 -3.01
N ASP A 644 -23.82 -22.99 -4.13
CA ASP A 644 -23.66 -24.43 -4.36
C ASP A 644 -22.45 -24.71 -5.27
N ILE A 645 -22.29 -23.95 -6.36
CA ILE A 645 -21.21 -24.13 -7.34
C ILE A 645 -20.60 -22.78 -7.72
N GLY A 646 -19.28 -22.66 -7.64
CA GLY A 646 -18.52 -21.51 -8.12
C GLY A 646 -18.32 -21.52 -9.63
N LEU A 647 -18.47 -20.36 -10.26
CA LEU A 647 -18.13 -20.14 -11.67
C LEU A 647 -16.93 -19.19 -11.77
N ASP A 648 -15.80 -19.71 -12.25
CA ASP A 648 -14.60 -18.90 -12.48
C ASP A 648 -14.67 -18.14 -13.81
N CYS A 649 -13.92 -17.05 -13.92
CA CYS A 649 -13.85 -16.23 -15.11
C CYS A 649 -12.71 -16.65 -16.04
N PHE A 650 -12.82 -16.27 -17.31
CA PHE A 650 -11.81 -16.43 -18.34
C PHE A 650 -11.90 -15.26 -19.33
N PRO A 651 -10.80 -14.86 -20.01
CA PRO A 651 -9.49 -15.53 -20.10
C PRO A 651 -8.54 -15.21 -18.94
N HIS A 652 -9.00 -14.51 -17.91
CA HIS A 652 -8.27 -14.31 -16.67
C HIS A 652 -9.05 -14.92 -15.51
N ASN A 653 -8.47 -15.92 -14.84
CA ASN A 653 -9.08 -16.60 -13.71
C ASN A 653 -9.02 -15.76 -12.43
N SER A 654 -9.82 -16.14 -11.45
CA SER A 654 -9.73 -15.64 -10.08
C SER A 654 -8.56 -16.28 -9.33
N GLY A 655 -8.13 -15.65 -8.23
CA GLY A 655 -6.99 -16.12 -7.42
C GLY A 655 -7.44 -16.59 -6.04
N THR A 656 -7.11 -15.82 -5.00
CA THR A 656 -7.43 -16.10 -3.60
C THR A 656 -8.89 -16.52 -3.36
N THR A 657 -9.84 -15.87 -4.02
CA THR A 657 -11.28 -16.18 -3.90
C THR A 657 -11.61 -17.64 -4.25
N LEU A 658 -10.89 -18.26 -5.18
CA LEU A 658 -11.10 -19.67 -5.53
C LEU A 658 -10.63 -20.61 -4.42
N MET A 659 -9.49 -20.31 -3.78
CA MET A 659 -9.03 -21.03 -2.58
C MET A 659 -10.05 -20.94 -1.46
N GLU A 660 -10.59 -19.73 -1.25
CA GLU A 660 -11.61 -19.45 -0.24
C GLU A 660 -12.91 -20.23 -0.50
N SER A 661 -13.35 -20.33 -1.77
CA SER A 661 -14.50 -21.16 -2.17
C SER A 661 -14.30 -22.63 -1.81
N LEU A 662 -13.16 -23.22 -2.19
CA LEU A 662 -12.84 -24.63 -1.86
C LEU A 662 -12.82 -24.86 -0.35
N TYR A 663 -12.18 -23.95 0.39
CA TYR A 663 -12.10 -24.03 1.85
C TYR A 663 -13.47 -23.87 2.52
N MET A 664 -14.42 -23.20 1.89
CA MET A 664 -15.81 -23.08 2.33
C MET A 664 -16.73 -24.19 1.80
N GLY A 665 -16.18 -25.24 1.18
CA GLY A 665 -16.97 -26.36 0.68
C GLY A 665 -17.74 -26.04 -0.60
N VAL A 666 -17.34 -25.00 -1.35
CA VAL A 666 -17.96 -24.64 -2.63
C VAL A 666 -17.03 -25.11 -3.75
N PRO A 667 -17.36 -26.19 -4.49
CA PRO A 667 -16.61 -26.57 -5.67
C PRO A 667 -16.77 -25.51 -6.76
N PHE A 668 -15.79 -25.38 -7.65
CA PHE A 668 -15.90 -24.47 -8.79
C PHE A 668 -15.43 -25.12 -10.09
N VAL A 669 -15.91 -24.60 -11.21
CA VAL A 669 -15.45 -24.95 -12.56
C VAL A 669 -14.59 -23.81 -13.09
N THR A 670 -13.48 -24.14 -13.74
CA THR A 670 -12.58 -23.17 -14.37
C THR A 670 -12.27 -23.55 -15.81
N LEU A 671 -12.00 -22.55 -16.64
CA LEU A 671 -11.52 -22.73 -18.01
C LEU A 671 -10.00 -22.52 -18.00
N ALA A 672 -9.25 -23.52 -18.46
CA ALA A 672 -7.82 -23.43 -18.65
C ALA A 672 -7.50 -22.80 -20.01
N ASP A 673 -7.64 -21.47 -20.08
CA ASP A 673 -7.41 -20.65 -21.27
C ASP A 673 -5.89 -20.40 -21.45
N ARG A 674 -5.50 -19.22 -21.90
CA ARG A 674 -4.10 -18.84 -22.15
C ARG A 674 -3.19 -18.96 -20.91
N PRO A 675 -1.95 -19.47 -21.07
CA PRO A 675 -0.90 -19.27 -20.07
C PRO A 675 -0.73 -17.77 -19.81
N SER A 676 -0.59 -17.28 -18.58
CA SER A 676 -0.59 -17.95 -17.28
C SER A 676 -1.82 -17.58 -16.44
N VAL A 677 -2.20 -16.30 -16.40
CA VAL A 677 -3.37 -15.83 -15.63
C VAL A 677 -4.71 -16.50 -16.00
N GLY A 678 -4.83 -17.08 -17.19
CA GLY A 678 -5.99 -17.87 -17.63
C GLY A 678 -6.00 -19.31 -17.14
N ARG A 679 -5.03 -19.70 -16.29
CA ARG A 679 -4.85 -21.05 -15.77
C ARG A 679 -4.66 -21.09 -14.24
N ILE A 680 -4.92 -19.98 -13.54
CA ILE A 680 -4.82 -19.92 -12.07
C ILE A 680 -5.81 -20.90 -11.44
N GLY A 681 -7.05 -20.97 -11.94
CA GLY A 681 -8.02 -21.94 -11.45
C GLY A 681 -7.55 -23.38 -11.66
N ALA A 682 -6.87 -23.65 -12.78
CA ALA A 682 -6.36 -24.97 -13.12
C ALA A 682 -5.27 -25.44 -12.15
N THR A 683 -4.28 -24.59 -11.82
CA THR A 683 -3.26 -24.96 -10.81
C THR A 683 -3.87 -25.19 -9.43
N ILE A 684 -4.87 -24.38 -9.05
CA ILE A 684 -5.58 -24.55 -7.77
C ILE A 684 -6.24 -25.93 -7.69
N LEU A 685 -7.01 -26.30 -8.72
CA LEU A 685 -7.71 -27.58 -8.76
C LEU A 685 -6.76 -28.77 -8.89
N ALA A 686 -5.72 -28.67 -9.71
CA ALA A 686 -4.69 -29.70 -9.83
C ALA A 686 -4.00 -29.96 -8.47
N GLY A 687 -3.71 -28.91 -7.71
CA GLY A 687 -3.08 -29.04 -6.39
C GLY A 687 -3.94 -29.71 -5.31
N ILE A 688 -5.25 -29.87 -5.55
CA ILE A 688 -6.15 -30.68 -4.71
C ILE A 688 -6.64 -31.96 -5.39
N GLY A 689 -6.12 -32.30 -6.59
CA GLY A 689 -6.51 -33.50 -7.33
C GLY A 689 -7.92 -33.47 -7.94
N ARG A 690 -8.42 -32.27 -8.31
CA ARG A 690 -9.75 -32.05 -8.89
C ARG A 690 -9.69 -31.66 -10.37
N ASP A 691 -8.84 -32.33 -11.15
CA ASP A 691 -8.63 -32.05 -12.58
C ASP A 691 -9.90 -32.16 -13.43
N ALA A 692 -10.86 -32.97 -13.00
CA ALA A 692 -12.16 -33.12 -13.67
C ALA A 692 -12.95 -31.81 -13.78
N TRP A 693 -12.69 -30.81 -12.92
CA TRP A 693 -13.36 -29.51 -12.96
C TRP A 693 -12.63 -28.46 -13.81
N ILE A 694 -11.51 -28.84 -14.43
CA ILE A 694 -10.75 -28.02 -15.37
C ILE A 694 -11.28 -28.27 -16.78
N ALA A 695 -11.85 -27.23 -17.40
CA ALA A 695 -12.37 -27.28 -18.75
C ALA A 695 -11.28 -26.86 -19.77
N PRO A 696 -11.15 -27.59 -20.90
CA PRO A 696 -10.22 -27.22 -21.98
C PRO A 696 -10.80 -26.14 -22.91
N ASP A 697 -12.13 -26.02 -22.97
CA ASP A 697 -12.87 -25.08 -23.80
C ASP A 697 -14.20 -24.69 -23.13
N GLU A 698 -14.90 -23.72 -23.72
CA GLU A 698 -16.14 -23.19 -23.15
C GLU A 698 -17.27 -24.23 -23.12
N ALA A 699 -17.35 -25.14 -24.09
CA ALA A 699 -18.35 -26.21 -24.09
C ALA A 699 -18.11 -27.17 -22.92
N GLY A 700 -16.85 -27.59 -22.72
CA GLY A 700 -16.44 -28.40 -21.60
C GLY A 700 -16.65 -27.72 -20.24
N TYR A 701 -16.61 -26.38 -20.20
CA TYR A 701 -16.94 -25.60 -19.00
C TYR A 701 -18.43 -25.72 -18.67
N VAL A 702 -19.30 -25.54 -19.66
CA VAL A 702 -20.76 -25.70 -19.48
C VAL A 702 -21.10 -27.12 -19.04
N GLU A 703 -20.57 -28.14 -19.72
CA GLU A 703 -20.87 -29.56 -19.39
C GLU A 703 -20.50 -29.90 -17.94
N ARG A 704 -19.35 -29.42 -17.45
CA ARG A 704 -18.92 -29.68 -16.06
C ARG A 704 -19.82 -29.00 -15.05
N ALA A 705 -20.20 -27.74 -15.30
CA ALA A 705 -21.10 -27.00 -14.41
C ALA A 705 -22.49 -27.65 -14.34
N VAL A 706 -23.03 -28.06 -15.49
CA VAL A 706 -24.33 -28.75 -15.58
C VAL A 706 -24.26 -30.13 -14.92
N ALA A 707 -23.18 -30.89 -15.12
CA ALA A 707 -23.01 -32.20 -14.49
C ALA A 707 -22.94 -32.11 -12.96
N LEU A 708 -22.23 -31.12 -12.41
CA LEU A 708 -22.20 -30.87 -10.97
C LEU A 708 -23.60 -30.49 -10.44
N ALA A 709 -24.35 -29.68 -11.19
CA ALA A 709 -25.70 -29.26 -10.80
C ALA A 709 -26.75 -30.38 -10.87
N ALA A 710 -26.51 -31.42 -11.68
CA ALA A 710 -27.43 -32.55 -11.84
C ALA A 710 -27.34 -33.58 -10.69
N ASP A 711 -26.22 -33.65 -9.97
CA ASP A 711 -26.00 -34.60 -8.87
C ASP A 711 -25.95 -33.90 -7.50
N LEU A 712 -27.12 -33.59 -6.94
CA LEU A 712 -27.21 -32.92 -5.64
C LEU A 712 -26.65 -33.75 -4.49
N ALA A 713 -26.72 -35.09 -4.57
CA ALA A 713 -26.20 -35.97 -3.53
C ALA A 713 -24.66 -35.96 -3.53
N GLY A 714 -24.05 -36.07 -4.71
CA GLY A 714 -22.61 -35.92 -4.89
C GLY A 714 -22.14 -34.52 -4.50
N LEU A 715 -22.87 -33.47 -4.88
CA LEU A 715 -22.55 -32.09 -4.53
C LEU A 715 -22.58 -31.86 -3.00
N ALA A 716 -23.53 -32.47 -2.29
CA ALA A 716 -23.58 -32.41 -0.84
C ALA A 716 -22.41 -33.13 -0.17
N ALA A 717 -22.01 -34.29 -0.71
CA ALA A 717 -20.83 -35.02 -0.25
C ALA A 717 -19.54 -34.22 -0.49
N ILE A 718 -19.39 -33.62 -1.68
CA ILE A 718 -18.27 -32.72 -2.02
C ILE A 718 -18.22 -31.59 -0.99
N ARG A 719 -19.33 -30.86 -0.79
CA ARG A 719 -19.36 -29.74 0.16
C ARG A 719 -18.91 -30.13 1.57
N ALA A 720 -19.37 -31.28 2.07
CA ALA A 720 -19.00 -31.77 3.38
C ALA A 720 -17.51 -32.16 3.50
N GLY A 721 -16.91 -32.71 2.44
CA GLY A 721 -15.54 -33.23 2.43
C GLY A 721 -14.45 -32.24 2.00
N LEU A 722 -14.79 -31.26 1.14
CA LEU A 722 -13.80 -30.48 0.38
C LEU A 722 -12.83 -29.67 1.24
N ARG A 723 -13.27 -29.16 2.40
CA ARG A 723 -12.36 -28.50 3.35
C ARG A 723 -11.28 -29.47 3.86
N GLY A 724 -11.68 -30.68 4.21
CA GLY A 724 -10.75 -31.72 4.68
C GLY A 724 -9.78 -32.16 3.58
N GLU A 725 -10.27 -32.28 2.34
CA GLU A 725 -9.42 -32.55 1.16
C GLU A 725 -8.38 -31.43 0.96
N MET A 726 -8.81 -30.17 1.07
CA MET A 726 -7.91 -29.03 0.97
C MET A 726 -6.86 -29.02 2.09
N GLU A 727 -7.24 -29.27 3.35
CA GLU A 727 -6.32 -29.41 4.49
C GLU A 727 -5.30 -30.55 4.32
N ALA A 728 -5.67 -31.63 3.64
CA ALA A 728 -4.79 -32.75 3.34
C ALA A 728 -3.95 -32.56 2.06
N SER A 729 -4.19 -31.49 1.30
CA SER A 729 -3.58 -31.28 -0.02
C SER A 729 -2.19 -30.63 0.04
N ALA A 730 -1.50 -30.63 -1.10
CA ALA A 730 -0.19 -29.98 -1.25
C ALA A 730 -0.24 -28.45 -1.09
N TRP A 731 -1.42 -27.82 -1.19
CA TRP A 731 -1.58 -26.40 -0.87
C TRP A 731 -1.41 -26.11 0.63
N ARG A 732 -1.66 -27.11 1.50
CA ARG A 732 -1.58 -26.97 2.96
C ARG A 732 -0.31 -27.56 3.55
N ASP A 733 0.49 -28.26 2.74
CA ASP A 733 1.88 -28.63 3.05
C ASP A 733 2.81 -27.41 2.94
N GLU A 734 2.74 -26.51 3.94
CA GLU A 734 3.56 -25.31 3.98
C GLU A 734 5.07 -25.63 3.97
N PRO A 735 5.62 -26.49 4.85
CA PRO A 735 7.06 -26.77 4.87
C PRO A 735 7.55 -27.45 3.59
N GLY A 736 6.83 -28.45 3.07
CA GLY A 736 7.23 -29.15 1.85
C GLY A 736 7.11 -28.26 0.61
N GLY A 737 6.10 -27.40 0.54
CA GLY A 737 5.98 -26.39 -0.52
C GLY A 737 7.14 -25.39 -0.53
N ILE A 738 7.54 -24.89 0.63
CA ILE A 738 8.69 -23.96 0.73
C ILE A 738 10.00 -24.68 0.41
N ALA A 739 10.19 -25.93 0.85
CA ALA A 739 11.35 -26.73 0.48
C ALA A 739 11.50 -26.91 -1.05
N ARG A 740 10.39 -27.06 -1.80
CA ARG A 740 10.40 -27.09 -3.27
C ARG A 740 10.88 -25.76 -3.88
N ILE A 741 10.42 -24.63 -3.33
CA ILE A 741 10.86 -23.29 -3.76
C ILE A 741 12.35 -23.08 -3.46
N GLU A 742 12.83 -23.48 -2.29
CA GLU A 742 14.25 -23.41 -1.93
C GLU A 742 15.14 -24.26 -2.83
N ALA A 743 14.68 -25.46 -3.20
CA ALA A 743 15.38 -26.31 -4.15
C ALA A 743 15.52 -25.63 -5.52
N ALA A 744 14.47 -24.93 -5.98
CA ALA A 744 14.51 -24.13 -7.20
C ALA A 744 15.52 -22.97 -7.08
N TYR A 745 15.48 -22.20 -6.00
CA TYR A 745 16.47 -21.13 -5.75
C TYR A 745 17.90 -21.64 -5.74
N ARG A 746 18.16 -22.78 -5.07
CA ARG A 746 19.48 -23.41 -5.05
C ARG A 746 19.94 -23.82 -6.45
N ALA A 747 19.04 -24.40 -7.24
CA ALA A 747 19.35 -24.83 -8.60
C ALA A 747 19.61 -23.64 -9.56
N MET A 748 18.83 -22.56 -9.44
CA MET A 748 19.07 -21.31 -10.17
C MET A 748 20.45 -20.71 -9.83
N TRP A 749 20.81 -20.71 -8.54
CA TRP A 749 22.10 -20.24 -8.06
C TRP A 749 23.28 -21.08 -8.58
N ARG A 750 23.17 -22.41 -8.52
CA ARG A 750 24.18 -23.34 -9.09
C ARG A 750 24.42 -23.04 -10.58
N ARG A 751 23.34 -22.89 -11.34
CA ARG A 751 23.41 -22.54 -12.77
C ARG A 751 24.10 -21.20 -13.01
N TRP A 752 23.90 -20.20 -12.15
CA TRP A 752 24.63 -18.94 -12.25
C TRP A 752 26.13 -19.13 -11.98
N CYS A 753 26.49 -19.91 -10.94
CA CYS A 753 27.89 -20.22 -10.60
C CYS A 753 28.64 -20.91 -11.75
N GLU A 754 27.99 -21.85 -12.44
CA GLU A 754 28.55 -22.62 -13.55
C GLU A 754 28.79 -21.80 -14.83
N ARG A 755 27.95 -20.80 -15.14
CA ARG A 755 28.03 -20.02 -16.40
C ARG A 755 29.38 -19.31 -16.64
N ARG A 756 30.19 -19.07 -15.61
CA ARG A 756 31.52 -18.47 -15.75
C ARG A 756 32.64 -19.51 -15.90
N ALA A 757 32.41 -20.77 -15.50
CA ALA A 757 33.35 -21.85 -15.75
C ALA A 757 33.47 -22.16 -17.26
N CYS A 758 32.39 -21.99 -18.03
CA CYS A 758 32.40 -22.20 -19.49
C CYS A 758 32.91 -21.01 -20.32
N LEU A 759 33.09 -19.82 -19.72
CA LEU A 759 33.63 -18.63 -20.40
C LEU A 759 35.12 -18.41 -20.11
N GLY A 760 35.79 -19.40 -19.49
CA GLY A 760 37.22 -19.39 -19.20
C GLY A 760 38.13 -19.86 -20.34
N ASP A 761 37.55 -20.38 -21.44
CA ASP A 761 38.29 -20.95 -22.59
C ASP A 761 37.82 -20.38 -23.94
N MET A 762 37.68 -19.07 -24.06
CA MET A 762 37.61 -18.40 -25.37
C MET A 762 38.53 -17.17 -25.34
N PRO A 763 39.53 -17.08 -26.24
CA PRO A 763 40.60 -16.09 -26.20
C PRO A 763 40.14 -14.64 -26.44
#